data_AF-A0A369JNX2-F1
#
_entry.id   AF-A0A369JNX2-F1
#
_cell.length_a   1.000
_cell.length_b   1.000
_cell.length_c   1.000
_cell.angle_alpha   90.00
_cell.angle_beta   90.00
_cell.angle_gamma   90.00
#
_symmetry.space_group_name_H-M   'P 1'
#
loop_
_entity.id
_entity.type
_entity.pdbx_description
1 polymer ?
#
loop_
_entity_poly.entity_id
_entity_poly.type
_entity_poly.pdbx_seq_one_letter_code
_entity_poly.pdbx_strand_id
1 'polypeptide(L)'
;MIETASFPLIRILNKDAGDKLILAVARELINKERFRLLPGATREAAFEFVTGQNYGEVEANQLEEQCKDTNLWECLLLCRGLLGSGGILRFVLQQKRWRVDYGLDPTRTLLAVPYRAKDVPSLRADFGHPDVAIALTCLSYYYGGLTAKELDLCFELLFKLDNPSLEYEAWVADDHAMPTSLRNIAGVNLDDVDQRKNHLFPLFYRNHATINFYLSNIVFPKEAKQFPKKLATSAWDLAETKSLPTTGFSGTNDNHDLLPTSIEQRDPLDQLSTNARVLSYLLQPENDHYVCLQRDGQPLASRDFLELIVQQSPPVRVLLDVGAQMLDLRNTELARTWLSLEQKLHAVVFFDDADHLVVMSRDQSIEPFISSQYNQKLDLCGIYLDDAHTRGTDLKLPVGFRAAVTLGPKLTKDRLVQGCMRMRKLGHGHSVMFFAPPEVDRFIRELHPSEDVEKPQVPDILRWVMSETCDYIEHHLSHWAQQGVEYKRRSEAWAAYDSNSLSDGALDKLRASWEEPDARTLEEMYARGRSEGTTPIHPAFDFPELAGRLRALDINSLGSSQLDEEQERELSHEAERERQVERPPPAQPAQHNLHPDVISLVTTGKFSPTSPAFVHLFSPLRHLGDHEWSTALWATNDFSTTVKDTSKSSTDYLRPVNWILSVASQRLLVALSPFEVNELIPRINQSRHIHLHIYSPRVTKVMKTFEDLKFFCMPPLPSSWTPPSLTDTLQVNLWAGQLYLKDFGAYSYLCLILGLMRDDTTGSWESDGFIKPAYRRGEMALVCNLSESPLPFLKELVGLRRKGMNYLSTHMGKILNVGLLTEEAFNIS
;
A
#
# COMPACT_ATOMS: atom_id res chain seq x y z
N MET A 1 -4.45 26.79 -12.74
CA MET A 1 -4.35 25.68 -11.78
C MET A 1 -3.50 24.63 -12.45
N ILE A 2 -2.32 24.35 -11.92
CA ILE A 2 -1.52 23.19 -12.35
C ILE A 2 -2.35 21.98 -11.92
N GLU A 3 -2.79 21.14 -12.85
CA GLU A 3 -3.36 19.84 -12.50
C GLU A 3 -2.23 19.04 -11.84
N THR A 4 -2.16 19.11 -10.50
CA THR A 4 -1.27 18.27 -9.72
C THR A 4 -1.66 16.82 -9.99
N ALA A 5 -0.70 15.99 -10.40
CA ALA A 5 -0.90 14.56 -10.56
C ALA A 5 -1.41 13.95 -9.25
N SER A 6 -2.73 13.80 -9.12
CA SER A 6 -3.37 13.23 -7.95
C SER A 6 -3.85 11.82 -8.26
N PHE A 7 -3.71 10.91 -7.29
CA PHE A 7 -4.20 9.54 -7.43
C PHE A 7 -5.73 9.56 -7.66
N PRO A 8 -6.24 8.86 -8.70
CA PRO A 8 -7.67 8.86 -8.99
C PRO A 8 -8.46 8.12 -7.91
N LEU A 9 -9.64 8.65 -7.56
CA LEU A 9 -10.58 7.93 -6.70
C LEU A 9 -11.22 6.80 -7.50
N ILE A 10 -10.92 5.54 -7.13
CA ILE A 10 -11.40 4.36 -7.86
C ILE A 10 -12.42 3.61 -7.01
N ARG A 11 -13.53 3.19 -7.62
CA ARG A 11 -14.50 2.24 -7.05
C ARG A 11 -14.91 1.19 -8.08
N ILE A 12 -15.16 -0.02 -7.60
CA ILE A 12 -15.71 -1.11 -8.42
C ILE A 12 -17.21 -1.21 -8.12
N LEU A 13 -18.03 -0.89 -9.11
CA LEU A 13 -19.50 -0.88 -8.95
C LEU A 13 -20.18 -2.09 -9.58
N ASN A 14 -19.48 -2.83 -10.44
CA ASN A 14 -20.00 -4.00 -11.13
C ASN A 14 -19.02 -5.17 -10.92
N LYS A 15 -19.58 -6.34 -10.55
CA LYS A 15 -18.82 -7.55 -10.24
C LYS A 15 -17.97 -8.02 -11.42
N ASP A 16 -18.55 -8.16 -12.60
CA ASP A 16 -17.87 -8.67 -13.79
C ASP A 16 -16.75 -7.74 -14.27
N ALA A 17 -16.99 -6.42 -14.20
CA ALA A 17 -15.98 -5.42 -14.48
C ALA A 17 -14.81 -5.50 -13.48
N GLY A 18 -15.12 -5.71 -12.20
CA GLY A 18 -14.13 -5.97 -11.15
C GLY A 18 -13.28 -7.20 -11.46
N ASP A 19 -13.91 -8.32 -11.82
CA ASP A 19 -13.19 -9.56 -12.14
C ASP A 19 -12.26 -9.39 -13.36
N LYS A 20 -12.72 -8.68 -14.41
CA LYS A 20 -11.86 -8.35 -15.55
C LYS A 20 -10.69 -7.45 -15.18
N LEU A 21 -10.91 -6.43 -14.34
CA LEU A 21 -9.86 -5.54 -13.87
C LEU A 21 -8.79 -6.32 -13.09
N ILE A 22 -9.20 -7.17 -12.16
CA ILE A 22 -8.31 -8.01 -11.35
C ILE A 22 -7.45 -8.92 -12.25
N LEU A 23 -8.06 -9.60 -13.22
CA LEU A 23 -7.33 -10.46 -14.16
C LEU A 23 -6.34 -9.67 -15.01
N ALA A 24 -6.70 -8.46 -15.46
CA ALA A 24 -5.81 -7.59 -16.22
C ALA A 24 -4.61 -7.14 -15.38
N VAL A 25 -4.85 -6.69 -14.14
CA VAL A 25 -3.78 -6.28 -13.21
C VAL A 25 -2.87 -7.44 -12.86
N ALA A 26 -3.43 -8.63 -12.56
CA ALA A 26 -2.64 -9.83 -12.29
C ALA A 26 -1.75 -10.20 -13.49
N ARG A 27 -2.30 -10.14 -14.71
CA ARG A 27 -1.56 -10.44 -15.94
C ARG A 27 -0.43 -9.45 -16.18
N GLU A 28 -0.69 -8.16 -15.96
CA GLU A 28 0.32 -7.11 -16.09
C GLU A 28 1.44 -7.28 -15.06
N LEU A 29 1.08 -7.59 -13.80
CA LEU A 29 2.02 -7.78 -12.71
C LEU A 29 2.94 -8.99 -12.93
N ILE A 30 2.38 -10.14 -13.34
CA ILE A 30 3.16 -11.35 -13.67
C ILE A 30 4.07 -11.14 -14.89
N ASN A 31 3.70 -10.24 -15.80
CA ASN A 31 4.51 -9.93 -16.97
C ASN A 31 5.55 -8.82 -16.74
N LYS A 32 5.60 -8.23 -15.54
CA LYS A 32 6.54 -7.15 -15.19
C LYS A 32 7.69 -7.63 -14.31
N GLU A 33 8.74 -6.82 -14.31
CA GLU A 33 9.93 -6.85 -13.43
C GLU A 33 10.30 -8.24 -12.88
N ARG A 34 9.84 -8.57 -11.67
CA ARG A 34 10.28 -9.72 -10.89
C ARG A 34 9.77 -11.07 -11.39
N PHE A 35 8.56 -11.11 -11.96
CA PHE A 35 7.94 -12.36 -12.42
C PHE A 35 8.19 -12.64 -13.89
N ARG A 36 8.60 -11.62 -14.66
CA ARG A 36 8.96 -11.75 -16.08
C ARG A 36 10.04 -12.80 -16.35
N LEU A 37 10.81 -13.13 -15.32
CA LEU A 37 11.95 -14.05 -15.32
C LEU A 37 11.54 -15.51 -15.17
N LEU A 38 10.34 -15.77 -14.67
CA LEU A 38 9.85 -17.13 -14.60
C LEU A 38 9.73 -17.67 -16.04
N PRO A 39 10.11 -18.94 -16.30
CA PRO A 39 9.89 -19.59 -17.58
C PRO A 39 8.44 -19.43 -18.03
N GLY A 40 8.17 -19.43 -19.34
CA GLY A 40 6.81 -19.17 -19.87
C GLY A 40 5.72 -20.03 -19.23
N ALA A 41 5.99 -21.32 -19.04
CA ALA A 41 5.06 -22.25 -18.36
C ALA A 41 4.88 -21.89 -16.86
N THR A 42 5.97 -21.55 -16.17
CA THR A 42 5.94 -21.14 -14.75
C THR A 42 5.23 -19.80 -14.56
N ARG A 43 5.31 -18.86 -15.52
CA ARG A 43 4.54 -17.60 -15.47
C ARG A 43 3.05 -17.84 -15.60
N GLU A 44 2.63 -18.75 -16.47
CA GLU A 44 1.22 -19.09 -16.58
C GLU A 44 0.73 -19.74 -15.28
N ALA A 45 1.51 -20.68 -14.74
CA ALA A 45 1.25 -21.28 -13.44
C ALA A 45 1.18 -20.24 -12.31
N ALA A 46 2.07 -19.24 -12.31
CA ALA A 46 2.06 -18.14 -11.34
C ALA A 46 0.82 -17.24 -11.51
N PHE A 47 0.38 -16.98 -12.74
CA PHE A 47 -0.85 -16.24 -13.02
C PHE A 47 -2.09 -16.99 -12.53
N GLU A 48 -2.20 -18.28 -12.84
CA GLU A 48 -3.27 -19.16 -12.37
C GLU A 48 -3.30 -19.24 -10.83
N PHE A 49 -2.11 -19.37 -10.21
CA PHE A 49 -1.96 -19.32 -8.76
C PHE A 49 -2.40 -17.98 -8.18
N VAL A 50 -1.94 -16.84 -8.70
CA VAL A 50 -2.29 -15.52 -8.16
C VAL A 50 -3.77 -15.21 -8.34
N THR A 51 -4.40 -15.66 -9.43
CA THR A 51 -5.82 -15.40 -9.71
C THR A 51 -6.77 -16.41 -9.07
N GLY A 52 -6.26 -17.56 -8.60
CA GLY A 52 -7.07 -18.63 -8.03
C GLY A 52 -7.83 -19.47 -9.07
N GLN A 53 -7.50 -19.36 -10.35
CA GLN A 53 -8.16 -20.13 -11.42
C GLN A 53 -7.54 -21.52 -11.56
N ASN A 54 -8.37 -22.58 -11.41
CA ASN A 54 -8.12 -23.97 -11.83
C ASN A 54 -6.71 -24.55 -11.58
N TYR A 55 -6.03 -24.08 -10.55
CA TYR A 55 -4.71 -24.57 -10.21
C TYR A 55 -4.84 -25.89 -9.42
N GLY A 56 -3.94 -26.86 -9.58
CA GLY A 56 -3.93 -28.11 -8.80
C GLY A 56 -2.90 -28.09 -7.67
N GLU A 57 -2.95 -29.04 -6.73
CA GLU A 57 -1.96 -29.13 -5.64
C GLU A 57 -0.55 -29.47 -6.17
N VAL A 58 -0.46 -30.28 -7.23
CA VAL A 58 0.82 -30.72 -7.80
C VAL A 58 1.52 -29.54 -8.47
N GLU A 59 0.79 -28.72 -9.23
CA GLU A 59 1.30 -27.53 -9.88
C GLU A 59 1.74 -26.50 -8.83
N ALA A 60 0.99 -26.34 -7.74
CA ALA A 60 1.35 -25.44 -6.65
C ALA A 60 2.63 -25.83 -5.93
N ASN A 61 2.80 -27.12 -5.63
CA ASN A 61 4.04 -27.60 -5.02
C ASN A 61 5.23 -27.42 -5.96
N GLN A 62 5.05 -27.62 -7.27
CA GLN A 62 6.10 -27.37 -8.25
C GLN A 62 6.47 -25.88 -8.36
N LEU A 63 5.49 -24.98 -8.32
CA LEU A 63 5.73 -23.54 -8.34
C LEU A 63 6.39 -23.08 -7.03
N GLU A 64 5.98 -23.61 -5.88
CA GLU A 64 6.64 -23.38 -4.60
C GLU A 64 8.10 -23.84 -4.69
N GLU A 65 8.37 -25.10 -5.06
CA GLU A 65 9.74 -25.62 -5.19
C GLU A 65 10.62 -24.77 -6.12
N GLN A 66 10.07 -24.25 -7.22
CA GLN A 66 10.79 -23.38 -8.15
C GLN A 66 11.07 -21.97 -7.58
N CYS A 67 10.26 -21.51 -6.62
CA CYS A 67 10.33 -20.15 -6.07
C CYS A 67 10.87 -20.10 -4.63
N LYS A 68 10.93 -21.23 -3.90
CA LYS A 68 11.14 -21.30 -2.44
C LYS A 68 12.49 -20.76 -1.98
N ASP A 69 13.52 -20.91 -2.79
CA ASP A 69 14.86 -20.38 -2.49
C ASP A 69 15.00 -18.89 -2.89
N THR A 70 13.89 -18.22 -3.21
CA THR A 70 13.84 -16.82 -3.62
C THR A 70 12.72 -16.07 -2.92
N ASN A 71 12.83 -14.74 -2.78
CA ASN A 71 11.74 -13.90 -2.25
C ASN A 71 10.50 -13.83 -3.20
N LEU A 72 10.46 -14.61 -4.29
CA LEU A 72 9.36 -14.62 -5.25
C LEU A 72 8.14 -15.34 -4.69
N TRP A 73 8.32 -16.36 -3.83
CA TRP A 73 7.21 -17.11 -3.27
C TRP A 73 6.34 -16.24 -2.36
N GLU A 74 6.93 -15.49 -1.44
CA GLU A 74 6.20 -14.55 -0.57
C GLU A 74 5.52 -13.46 -1.40
N CYS A 75 6.16 -12.99 -2.48
CA CYS A 75 5.55 -12.03 -3.39
C CYS A 75 4.32 -12.63 -4.11
N LEU A 76 4.37 -13.90 -4.53
CA LEU A 76 3.21 -14.58 -5.14
C LEU A 76 2.07 -14.76 -4.13
N LEU A 77 2.37 -15.11 -2.88
CA LEU A 77 1.37 -15.22 -1.81
C LEU A 77 0.68 -13.87 -1.56
N LEU A 78 1.45 -12.78 -1.43
CA LEU A 78 0.90 -11.43 -1.29
C LEU A 78 0.04 -11.03 -2.50
N CYS A 79 0.50 -11.33 -3.73
CA CYS A 79 -0.27 -11.04 -4.94
C CYS A 79 -1.58 -11.84 -4.98
N ARG A 80 -1.54 -13.12 -4.56
CA ARG A 80 -2.72 -13.99 -4.47
C ARG A 80 -3.72 -13.47 -3.43
N GLY A 81 -3.23 -12.99 -2.28
CA GLY A 81 -4.05 -12.32 -1.28
C GLY A 81 -4.71 -11.05 -1.80
N LEU A 82 -3.93 -10.21 -2.48
CA LEU A 82 -4.39 -8.92 -3.00
C LEU A 82 -5.39 -9.06 -4.16
N LEU A 83 -5.12 -9.97 -5.10
CA LEU A 83 -5.83 -10.07 -6.39
C LEU A 83 -6.76 -11.28 -6.49
N GLY A 84 -6.33 -12.48 -6.09
CA GLY A 84 -7.08 -13.72 -6.29
C GLY A 84 -7.95 -14.10 -5.11
N SER A 85 -7.66 -15.26 -4.51
CA SER A 85 -8.50 -15.87 -3.47
C SER A 85 -8.65 -15.02 -2.21
N GLY A 86 -7.69 -14.14 -1.90
CA GLY A 86 -7.82 -13.20 -0.79
C GLY A 86 -8.74 -12.03 -1.10
N GLY A 87 -8.95 -11.68 -2.38
CA GLY A 87 -9.95 -10.70 -2.82
C GLY A 87 -9.81 -9.29 -2.23
N ILE A 88 -8.68 -8.94 -1.61
CA ILE A 88 -8.52 -7.72 -0.81
C ILE A 88 -8.73 -6.48 -1.67
N LEU A 89 -8.09 -6.39 -2.84
CA LEU A 89 -8.21 -5.22 -3.71
C LEU A 89 -9.64 -5.01 -4.16
N ARG A 90 -10.32 -6.10 -4.53
CA ARG A 90 -11.73 -6.07 -4.89
C ARG A 90 -12.58 -5.63 -3.71
N PHE A 91 -12.36 -6.21 -2.54
CA PHE A 91 -13.07 -5.86 -1.30
C PHE A 91 -12.91 -4.36 -0.97
N VAL A 92 -11.69 -3.82 -0.90
CA VAL A 92 -11.48 -2.42 -0.51
C VAL A 92 -12.04 -1.42 -1.53
N LEU A 93 -12.01 -1.74 -2.83
CA LEU A 93 -12.53 -0.86 -3.88
C LEU A 93 -14.03 -1.00 -4.14
N GLN A 94 -14.62 -2.16 -3.82
CA GLN A 94 -16.05 -2.42 -4.01
C GLN A 94 -16.86 -2.12 -2.75
N GLN A 95 -16.36 -2.59 -1.60
CA GLN A 95 -17.12 -2.67 -0.34
C GLN A 95 -16.87 -1.49 0.61
N LYS A 96 -15.74 -0.78 0.49
CA LYS A 96 -15.37 0.30 1.41
C LYS A 96 -15.32 1.65 0.68
N ARG A 97 -15.98 2.66 1.24
CA ARG A 97 -16.04 4.04 0.74
C ARG A 97 -15.15 4.93 1.60
N TRP A 98 -14.16 5.57 0.98
CA TRP A 98 -13.30 6.52 1.69
C TRP A 98 -14.13 7.67 2.26
N ARG A 99 -13.80 8.07 3.49
CA ARG A 99 -14.53 9.03 4.33
C ARG A 99 -15.91 8.59 4.80
N VAL A 100 -16.42 7.41 4.44
CA VAL A 100 -17.72 6.91 4.92
C VAL A 100 -17.56 5.64 5.74
N ASP A 101 -16.87 4.65 5.18
CA ASP A 101 -16.60 3.38 5.84
C ASP A 101 -15.19 3.35 6.45
N TYR A 102 -14.27 4.20 5.98
CA TYR A 102 -12.90 4.28 6.49
C TYR A 102 -12.22 5.62 6.23
N GLY A 103 -11.17 5.91 7.00
CA GLY A 103 -10.29 7.06 6.82
C GLY A 103 -9.22 7.13 7.92
N LEU A 104 -8.54 8.27 8.05
CA LEU A 104 -7.50 8.46 9.06
C LEU A 104 -8.06 9.08 10.34
N ASP A 105 -7.59 8.59 11.49
CA ASP A 105 -7.75 9.27 12.78
C ASP A 105 -6.37 9.47 13.44
N PRO A 106 -5.63 10.53 13.06
CA PRO A 106 -4.28 10.77 13.55
C PRO A 106 -4.18 10.99 15.06
N THR A 107 -5.30 11.19 15.75
CA THR A 107 -5.33 11.31 17.22
C THR A 107 -5.13 9.97 17.91
N ARG A 108 -5.44 8.85 17.22
CA ARG A 108 -5.37 7.49 17.74
C ARG A 108 -4.28 6.65 17.05
N THR A 109 -4.22 6.68 15.72
CA THR A 109 -3.24 5.91 14.94
C THR A 109 -2.97 6.56 13.58
N LEU A 110 -1.84 6.23 12.95
CA LEU A 110 -1.55 6.64 11.57
C LEU A 110 -2.12 5.67 10.52
N LEU A 111 -2.71 4.55 10.94
CA LEU A 111 -3.41 3.61 10.05
C LEU A 111 -4.83 4.07 9.74
N ALA A 112 -5.40 3.57 8.65
CA ALA A 112 -6.82 3.72 8.38
C ALA A 112 -7.65 2.98 9.42
N VAL A 113 -8.74 3.62 9.86
CA VAL A 113 -9.69 3.10 10.84
C VAL A 113 -11.09 3.04 10.25
N PRO A 114 -11.96 2.13 10.73
CA PRO A 114 -13.38 2.11 10.38
C PRO A 114 -14.08 3.42 10.76
N TYR A 115 -15.03 3.84 9.92
CA TYR A 115 -15.87 5.00 10.16
C TYR A 115 -17.31 4.54 10.43
N ARG A 116 -17.95 5.17 11.41
CA ARG A 116 -19.36 4.88 11.74
C ARG A 116 -20.35 5.68 10.88
N ALA A 117 -19.86 6.77 10.31
CA ALA A 117 -20.59 7.68 9.43
C ALA A 117 -19.59 8.53 8.64
N LYS A 118 -20.08 9.30 7.66
CA LYS A 118 -19.26 10.24 6.88
C LYS A 118 -18.39 11.13 7.79
N ASP A 119 -17.08 11.10 7.59
CA ASP A 119 -16.05 11.85 8.31
C ASP A 119 -16.00 11.62 9.83
N VAL A 120 -16.66 10.55 10.32
CA VAL A 120 -16.71 10.24 11.75
C VAL A 120 -16.06 8.88 12.02
N PRO A 121 -14.81 8.84 12.50
CA PRO A 121 -14.15 7.59 12.84
C PRO A 121 -14.88 6.86 13.97
N SER A 122 -14.78 5.53 13.95
CA SER A 122 -15.15 4.71 15.10
C SER A 122 -14.18 5.00 16.26
N LEU A 123 -14.71 5.02 17.48
CA LEU A 123 -13.96 5.47 18.67
C LEU A 123 -12.75 4.57 18.98
N ARG A 124 -12.88 3.26 18.74
CA ARG A 124 -11.92 2.25 19.18
C ARG A 124 -11.72 1.10 18.20
N ALA A 125 -12.52 1.02 17.14
CA ALA A 125 -12.42 -0.08 16.19
C ALA A 125 -11.22 0.12 15.26
N ASP A 126 -10.54 -0.98 14.95
CA ASP A 126 -9.50 -1.12 13.94
C ASP A 126 -9.90 -2.26 12.98
N PHE A 127 -9.33 -2.28 11.78
CA PHE A 127 -9.51 -3.42 10.88
C PHE A 127 -8.75 -4.64 11.40
N GLY A 128 -9.44 -5.78 11.52
CA GLY A 128 -8.86 -7.03 12.02
C GLY A 128 -7.90 -7.68 11.02
N HIS A 129 -8.17 -7.55 9.72
CA HIS A 129 -7.30 -8.09 8.68
C HIS A 129 -6.12 -7.13 8.38
N PRO A 130 -4.85 -7.55 8.55
CA PRO A 130 -3.69 -6.67 8.40
C PRO A 130 -3.57 -6.07 6.99
N ASP A 131 -3.70 -6.88 5.94
CA ASP A 131 -3.54 -6.39 4.57
C ASP A 131 -4.70 -5.49 4.09
N VAL A 132 -5.91 -5.66 4.65
CA VAL A 132 -7.02 -4.72 4.46
C VAL A 132 -6.67 -3.38 5.11
N ALA A 133 -6.17 -3.40 6.36
CA ALA A 133 -5.72 -2.20 7.05
C ALA A 133 -4.62 -1.46 6.26
N ILE A 134 -3.63 -2.19 5.73
CA ILE A 134 -2.56 -1.64 4.88
C ILE A 134 -3.14 -1.01 3.62
N ALA A 135 -3.99 -1.73 2.88
CA ALA A 135 -4.56 -1.24 1.63
C ALA A 135 -5.42 0.02 1.85
N LEU A 136 -6.29 0.03 2.85
CA LEU A 136 -7.12 1.19 3.20
C LEU A 136 -6.27 2.36 3.73
N THR A 137 -5.16 2.09 4.41
CA THR A 137 -4.19 3.11 4.83
C THR A 137 -3.56 3.77 3.61
N CYS A 138 -3.01 2.98 2.67
CA CYS A 138 -2.44 3.49 1.42
C CYS A 138 -3.45 4.38 0.67
N LEU A 139 -4.68 3.88 0.46
CA LEU A 139 -5.75 4.64 -0.20
C LEU A 139 -6.07 5.94 0.54
N SER A 140 -6.12 5.94 1.87
CA SER A 140 -6.43 7.13 2.66
C SER A 140 -5.39 8.23 2.46
N TYR A 141 -4.10 7.89 2.41
CA TYR A 141 -3.04 8.88 2.13
C TYR A 141 -2.96 9.25 0.65
N TYR A 142 -3.25 8.34 -0.28
CA TYR A 142 -3.31 8.67 -1.71
C TYR A 142 -4.44 9.66 -2.03
N TYR A 143 -5.59 9.51 -1.39
CA TYR A 143 -6.74 10.40 -1.58
C TYR A 143 -6.60 11.70 -0.78
N GLY A 144 -6.14 11.62 0.47
CA GLY A 144 -5.99 12.77 1.37
C GLY A 144 -4.77 13.64 1.05
N GLY A 145 -3.65 13.01 0.67
CA GLY A 145 -2.32 13.63 0.65
C GLY A 145 -1.74 13.77 2.07
N LEU A 146 -0.52 14.31 2.13
CA LEU A 146 0.19 14.60 3.37
C LEU A 146 -0.17 16.01 3.89
N THR A 147 -0.19 16.18 5.21
CA THR A 147 -0.18 17.50 5.83
C THR A 147 1.19 18.16 5.69
N ALA A 148 1.26 19.48 5.89
CA ALA A 148 2.54 20.21 5.82
C ALA A 148 3.58 19.65 6.81
N LYS A 149 3.14 19.27 8.03
CA LYS A 149 4.03 18.71 9.05
C LYS A 149 4.57 17.33 8.66
N GLU A 150 3.73 16.50 8.04
CA GLU A 150 4.14 15.16 7.59
C GLU A 150 5.12 15.26 6.42
N LEU A 151 4.89 16.21 5.51
CA LEU A 151 5.84 16.49 4.44
C LEU A 151 7.17 17.03 4.96
N ASP A 152 7.16 17.93 5.94
CA ASP A 152 8.38 18.41 6.60
C ASP A 152 9.16 17.24 7.19
N LEU A 153 8.48 16.30 7.87
CA LEU A 153 9.10 15.09 8.42
C LEU A 153 9.70 14.19 7.31
N CYS A 154 9.04 14.06 6.15
CA CYS A 154 9.61 13.35 5.00
C CYS A 154 10.94 13.97 4.56
N PHE A 155 11.00 15.29 4.41
CA PHE A 155 12.24 15.96 4.03
C PHE A 155 13.32 15.84 5.11
N GLU A 156 12.97 15.98 6.39
CA GLU A 156 13.93 15.77 7.49
C GLU A 156 14.54 14.37 7.48
N LEU A 157 13.74 13.34 7.20
CA LEU A 157 14.23 11.96 7.06
C LEU A 157 15.04 11.78 5.77
N LEU A 158 14.59 12.35 4.65
CA LEU A 158 15.30 12.32 3.37
C LEU A 158 16.74 12.83 3.52
N PHE A 159 16.93 13.98 4.19
CA PHE A 159 18.26 14.55 4.42
C PHE A 159 19.12 13.75 5.40
N LYS A 160 18.53 12.86 6.20
CA LYS A 160 19.24 11.93 7.10
C LYS A 160 19.60 10.60 6.43
N LEU A 161 19.09 10.32 5.22
CA LEU A 161 19.48 9.14 4.46
C LEU A 161 20.96 9.21 4.08
N ASP A 162 21.58 8.04 3.92
CA ASP A 162 22.96 7.96 3.43
C ASP A 162 23.08 8.44 1.96
N ASN A 163 22.01 8.32 1.17
CA ASN A 163 21.95 8.82 -0.21
C ASN A 163 20.62 9.54 -0.50
N PRO A 164 20.47 10.80 -0.03
CA PRO A 164 19.25 11.59 -0.21
C PRO A 164 18.92 11.86 -1.68
N SER A 165 19.94 12.01 -2.53
CA SER A 165 19.75 12.32 -3.95
C SER A 165 19.03 11.20 -4.69
N LEU A 166 19.34 9.93 -4.39
CA LEU A 166 18.71 8.78 -5.03
C LEU A 166 17.21 8.69 -4.73
N GLU A 167 16.84 8.92 -3.48
CA GLU A 167 15.44 8.90 -3.04
C GLU A 167 14.68 10.10 -3.63
N TYR A 168 15.28 11.30 -3.59
CA TYR A 168 14.67 12.50 -4.16
C TYR A 168 14.47 12.41 -5.68
N GLU A 169 15.40 11.77 -6.41
CA GLU A 169 15.24 11.49 -7.84
C GLU A 169 13.94 10.71 -8.12
N ALA A 170 13.54 9.78 -7.24
CA ALA A 170 12.28 9.06 -7.37
C ALA A 170 11.05 9.96 -7.12
N TRP A 171 11.17 10.96 -6.26
CA TRP A 171 10.08 11.91 -5.98
C TRP A 171 9.79 12.83 -7.17
N VAL A 172 10.80 13.12 -8.00
CA VAL A 172 10.69 14.05 -9.14
C VAL A 172 10.66 13.36 -10.52
N ALA A 173 10.73 12.03 -10.57
CA ALA A 173 10.92 11.27 -11.82
C ALA A 173 9.79 11.46 -12.86
N ASP A 174 8.54 11.61 -12.40
CA ASP A 174 7.33 11.55 -13.24
C ASP A 174 6.59 12.89 -13.38
N ASP A 175 7.22 14.02 -13.00
CA ASP A 175 6.56 15.33 -13.03
C ASP A 175 7.21 16.31 -14.03
N HIS A 176 6.62 16.41 -15.22
CA HIS A 176 7.02 17.38 -16.23
C HIS A 176 6.80 18.85 -15.80
N ALA A 177 5.94 19.10 -14.81
CA ALA A 177 5.74 20.42 -14.23
C ALA A 177 6.81 20.78 -13.18
N MET A 178 7.76 19.89 -12.88
CA MET A 178 8.80 20.13 -11.88
C MET A 178 9.77 21.25 -12.31
N PRO A 179 9.88 22.35 -11.53
CA PRO A 179 10.80 23.43 -11.81
C PRO A 179 12.26 22.94 -11.87
N THR A 180 13.05 23.44 -12.83
CA THR A 180 14.45 23.01 -13.02
C THR A 180 15.30 23.16 -11.76
N SER A 181 15.04 24.20 -10.96
CA SER A 181 15.74 24.43 -9.68
C SER A 181 15.44 23.36 -8.63
N LEU A 182 14.27 22.71 -8.69
CA LEU A 182 13.83 21.68 -7.75
C LEU A 182 13.98 20.25 -8.30
N ARG A 183 14.55 20.07 -9.49
CA ARG A 183 14.89 18.72 -10.00
C ARG A 183 16.04 18.07 -9.24
N ASN A 184 16.81 18.86 -8.48
CA ASN A 184 17.90 18.39 -7.67
C ASN A 184 17.67 18.77 -6.21
N ILE A 185 17.97 17.86 -5.29
CA ILE A 185 17.81 18.07 -3.85
C ILE A 185 18.61 19.28 -3.34
N ALA A 186 19.71 19.65 -4.00
CA ALA A 186 20.50 20.85 -3.67
C ALA A 186 19.72 22.16 -3.83
N GLY A 187 18.60 22.17 -4.57
CA GLY A 187 17.71 23.33 -4.69
C GLY A 187 16.63 23.41 -3.61
N VAL A 188 16.53 22.40 -2.74
CA VAL A 188 15.58 22.36 -1.62
C VAL A 188 16.19 23.07 -0.42
N ASN A 189 15.52 24.11 0.05
CA ASN A 189 15.88 24.88 1.24
C ASN A 189 14.71 24.86 2.24
N LEU A 190 14.81 24.01 3.26
CA LEU A 190 13.78 23.92 4.29
C LEU A 190 13.76 25.11 5.26
N ASP A 191 14.77 25.97 5.27
CA ASP A 191 14.75 27.18 6.10
C ASP A 191 13.89 28.29 5.46
N ASP A 192 13.71 28.23 4.13
CA ASP A 192 12.87 29.16 3.38
C ASP A 192 11.38 28.80 3.54
N VAL A 193 10.66 29.63 4.30
CA VAL A 193 9.22 29.46 4.56
C VAL A 193 8.39 29.61 3.30
N ASP A 194 8.78 30.49 2.39
CA ASP A 194 8.06 30.71 1.14
C ASP A 194 8.24 29.52 0.20
N GLN A 195 9.49 29.05 0.04
CA GLN A 195 9.77 27.84 -0.72
C GLN A 195 9.02 26.64 -0.18
N ARG A 196 9.03 26.41 1.14
CA ARG A 196 8.29 25.30 1.75
C ARG A 196 6.79 25.36 1.47
N LYS A 197 6.16 26.50 1.75
CA LYS A 197 4.69 26.61 1.73
C LYS A 197 4.12 26.75 0.33
N ASN A 198 4.75 27.55 -0.52
CA ASN A 198 4.19 27.95 -1.81
C ASN A 198 4.78 27.17 -2.99
N HIS A 199 5.93 26.50 -2.80
CA HIS A 199 6.59 25.73 -3.86
C HIS A 199 6.64 24.23 -3.54
N LEU A 200 7.24 23.81 -2.41
CA LEU A 200 7.41 22.39 -2.10
C LEU A 200 6.08 21.72 -1.75
N PHE A 201 5.29 22.31 -0.84
CA PHE A 201 4.04 21.68 -0.38
C PHE A 201 3.07 21.36 -1.53
N PRO A 202 2.71 22.30 -2.44
CA PRO A 202 1.80 22.00 -3.54
C PRO A 202 2.31 20.94 -4.51
N LEU A 203 3.63 20.78 -4.64
CA LEU A 203 4.26 19.81 -5.53
C LEU A 203 4.31 18.40 -4.92
N PHE A 204 4.60 18.29 -3.62
CA PHE A 204 4.91 17.00 -2.99
C PHE A 204 3.80 16.42 -2.11
N TYR A 205 2.81 17.22 -1.66
CA TYR A 205 1.80 16.72 -0.71
C TYR A 205 0.92 15.58 -1.26
N ARG A 206 0.74 15.50 -2.59
CA ARG A 206 0.04 14.42 -3.29
C ARG A 206 0.95 13.58 -4.18
N ASN A 207 2.26 13.79 -4.09
CA ASN A 207 3.22 13.02 -4.86
C ASN A 207 3.28 11.58 -4.34
N HIS A 208 3.00 10.62 -5.21
CA HIS A 208 2.90 9.21 -4.84
C HIS A 208 4.20 8.65 -4.24
N ALA A 209 5.36 9.00 -4.79
CA ALA A 209 6.65 8.54 -4.26
C ALA A 209 6.92 9.12 -2.86
N THR A 210 6.56 10.39 -2.63
CA THR A 210 6.68 11.03 -1.31
C THR A 210 5.73 10.41 -0.28
N ILE A 211 4.49 10.09 -0.68
CA ILE A 211 3.53 9.37 0.18
C ILE A 211 4.05 7.97 0.50
N ASN A 212 4.58 7.23 -0.48
CA ASN A 212 5.14 5.90 -0.26
C ASN A 212 6.34 5.93 0.69
N PHE A 213 7.18 6.97 0.59
CA PHE A 213 8.26 7.21 1.53
C PHE A 213 7.73 7.44 2.95
N TYR A 214 6.69 8.27 3.12
CA TYR A 214 6.04 8.50 4.43
C TYR A 214 5.48 7.21 5.02
N LEU A 215 4.71 6.46 4.21
CA LEU A 215 4.10 5.20 4.62
C LEU A 215 5.14 4.17 5.07
N SER A 216 6.21 4.01 4.29
CA SER A 216 7.21 2.96 4.49
C SER A 216 8.24 3.29 5.60
N ASN A 217 8.51 4.57 5.88
CA ASN A 217 9.52 4.98 6.86
C ASN A 217 8.92 5.46 8.18
N ILE A 218 7.64 5.83 8.22
CA ILE A 218 7.00 6.41 9.41
C ILE A 218 5.77 5.60 9.81
N VAL A 219 4.77 5.49 8.94
CA VAL A 219 3.46 4.91 9.29
C VAL A 219 3.58 3.42 9.63
N PHE A 220 4.00 2.59 8.68
CA PHE A 220 4.02 1.14 8.88
C PHE A 220 5.05 0.66 9.92
N PRO A 221 6.30 1.19 9.95
CA PRO A 221 7.25 0.80 11.00
C PRO A 221 6.75 1.10 12.42
N LYS A 222 5.96 2.17 12.58
CA LYS A 222 5.42 2.59 13.87
C LYS A 222 4.16 1.81 14.25
N GLU A 223 3.22 1.67 13.32
CA GLU A 223 1.84 1.25 13.64
C GLU A 223 1.49 -0.18 13.17
N ALA A 224 2.12 -0.72 12.12
CA ALA A 224 1.78 -2.03 11.55
C ALA A 224 2.42 -3.19 12.35
N LYS A 225 2.11 -3.26 13.65
CA LYS A 225 2.61 -4.25 14.61
C LYS A 225 1.63 -5.39 14.82
N GLN A 226 2.14 -6.62 14.78
CA GLN A 226 1.42 -7.83 15.14
C GLN A 226 2.05 -8.50 16.37
N PHE A 227 1.23 -9.19 17.15
CA PHE A 227 1.68 -10.00 18.27
C PHE A 227 1.49 -11.48 17.94
N PRO A 228 2.26 -12.40 18.54
CA PRO A 228 2.06 -13.82 18.28
C PRO A 228 0.68 -14.32 18.69
N LYS A 229 0.11 -13.74 19.75
CA LYS A 229 -1.13 -14.17 20.38
C LYS A 229 -1.95 -12.96 20.86
N LYS A 230 -3.27 -13.09 20.84
CA LYS A 230 -4.23 -12.16 21.44
C LYS A 230 -5.17 -12.88 22.42
N LEU A 231 -5.78 -12.09 23.30
CA LEU A 231 -6.95 -12.48 24.07
C LEU A 231 -8.14 -11.73 23.47
N ALA A 232 -9.18 -12.46 23.08
CA ALA A 232 -10.37 -11.88 22.46
C ALA A 232 -11.62 -12.13 23.30
N THR A 233 -12.52 -11.15 23.30
CA THR A 233 -13.87 -11.26 23.83
C THR A 233 -14.83 -10.60 22.85
N SER A 234 -16.12 -10.90 22.97
CA SER A 234 -17.15 -10.50 22.03
C SER A 234 -18.46 -10.13 22.76
N ALA A 235 -19.48 -9.76 21.99
CA ALA A 235 -20.82 -9.52 22.53
C ALA A 235 -21.41 -10.76 23.24
N TRP A 236 -20.96 -11.97 22.90
CA TRP A 236 -21.38 -13.20 23.58
C TRP A 236 -20.93 -13.24 25.03
N ASP A 237 -19.70 -12.82 25.31
CA ASP A 237 -19.14 -12.75 26.66
C ASP A 237 -19.88 -11.68 27.51
N LEU A 238 -20.29 -10.57 26.88
CA LEU A 238 -21.13 -9.56 27.56
C LEU A 238 -22.51 -10.09 27.94
N ALA A 239 -23.09 -10.94 27.09
CA ALA A 239 -24.40 -11.56 27.22
C ALA A 239 -24.41 -12.88 28.02
N GLU A 240 -23.31 -13.22 28.67
CA GLU A 240 -23.23 -14.38 29.57
C GLU A 240 -24.32 -14.29 30.66
N THR A 241 -24.88 -15.46 31.00
CA THR A 241 -25.91 -15.59 32.04
C THR A 241 -25.35 -15.18 33.40
N LYS A 242 -25.89 -14.10 33.95
CA LYS A 242 -25.52 -13.56 35.26
C LYS A 242 -26.62 -13.82 36.30
N SER A 243 -26.31 -13.54 37.56
CA SER A 243 -27.28 -13.63 38.67
C SER A 243 -28.48 -12.68 38.50
N LEU A 244 -28.28 -11.56 37.82
CA LEU A 244 -29.32 -10.60 37.45
C LEU A 244 -29.53 -10.61 35.93
N PRO A 245 -30.76 -10.38 35.44
CA PRO A 245 -31.03 -10.38 34.01
C PRO A 245 -30.30 -9.23 33.31
N THR A 246 -29.61 -9.54 32.22
CA THR A 246 -29.09 -8.55 31.28
C THR A 246 -30.25 -8.07 30.40
N THR A 247 -30.54 -6.77 30.41
CA THR A 247 -31.62 -6.18 29.62
C THR A 247 -31.10 -4.99 28.81
N GLY A 248 -31.68 -4.78 27.64
CA GLY A 248 -31.33 -3.68 26.73
C GLY A 248 -32.56 -3.20 25.97
N PHE A 249 -32.49 -1.97 25.47
CA PHE A 249 -33.52 -1.38 24.62
C PHE A 249 -32.95 -1.20 23.22
N SER A 250 -33.68 -1.67 22.21
CA SER A 250 -33.31 -1.47 20.81
C SER A 250 -34.33 -0.58 20.13
N GLY A 251 -33.84 0.44 19.40
CA GLY A 251 -34.65 1.25 18.49
C GLY A 251 -34.69 0.70 17.06
N THR A 252 -34.07 -0.46 16.84
CA THR A 252 -33.97 -1.18 15.56
C THR A 252 -34.39 -2.62 15.75
N ASN A 253 -35.09 -3.18 14.78
CA ASN A 253 -35.59 -4.56 14.83
C ASN A 253 -34.74 -5.51 14.00
N ASP A 254 -34.11 -5.00 12.94
CA ASP A 254 -33.63 -5.86 11.86
C ASP A 254 -32.46 -6.75 12.27
N ASN A 255 -31.56 -6.25 13.12
CA ASN A 255 -30.34 -6.97 13.50
C ASN A 255 -30.53 -7.99 14.65
N HIS A 256 -31.77 -8.26 15.06
CA HIS A 256 -32.04 -9.15 16.21
C HIS A 256 -31.53 -10.58 16.03
N ASP A 257 -31.43 -11.06 14.78
CA ASP A 257 -30.90 -12.38 14.45
C ASP A 257 -29.38 -12.51 14.68
N LEU A 258 -28.68 -11.38 14.82
CA LEU A 258 -27.25 -11.31 15.12
C LEU A 258 -26.97 -11.14 16.63
N LEU A 259 -28.00 -11.23 17.48
CA LEU A 259 -27.79 -11.23 18.94
C LEU A 259 -27.31 -12.61 19.42
N PRO A 260 -26.53 -12.68 20.52
CA PRO A 260 -26.20 -13.95 21.17
C PRO A 260 -27.44 -14.79 21.46
N THR A 261 -27.35 -16.13 21.40
CA THR A 261 -28.50 -17.03 21.61
C THR A 261 -29.13 -16.93 23.00
N SER A 262 -28.40 -16.38 23.98
CA SER A 262 -28.89 -16.09 25.33
C SER A 262 -29.82 -14.86 25.42
N ILE A 263 -29.91 -14.04 24.37
CA ILE A 263 -30.73 -12.84 24.33
C ILE A 263 -32.04 -13.11 23.58
N GLU A 264 -33.16 -12.85 24.25
CA GLU A 264 -34.49 -12.91 23.66
C GLU A 264 -35.05 -11.51 23.43
N GLN A 265 -35.54 -11.25 22.21
CA GLN A 265 -36.31 -10.04 21.94
C GLN A 265 -37.72 -10.16 22.52
N ARG A 266 -38.18 -9.10 23.19
CA ARG A 266 -39.53 -9.00 23.76
C ARG A 266 -40.22 -7.78 23.19
N ASP A 267 -41.16 -8.00 22.28
CA ASP A 267 -41.97 -6.93 21.67
C ASP A 267 -43.33 -6.80 22.40
N PRO A 268 -43.57 -5.71 23.14
CA PRO A 268 -44.85 -5.47 23.78
C PRO A 268 -45.97 -5.35 22.73
N LEU A 269 -47.17 -5.85 23.06
CA LEU A 269 -48.35 -5.83 22.16
C LEU A 269 -48.62 -4.42 21.59
N ASP A 270 -48.49 -3.39 22.42
CA ASP A 270 -48.74 -1.99 22.04
C ASP A 270 -47.72 -1.44 21.02
N GLN A 271 -46.57 -2.11 20.86
CA GLN A 271 -45.48 -1.69 20.00
C GLN A 271 -45.34 -2.54 18.71
N LEU A 272 -46.02 -3.70 18.62
CA LEU A 272 -45.97 -4.61 17.46
C LEU A 272 -46.30 -3.92 16.13
N SER A 273 -47.25 -2.97 16.14
CA SER A 273 -47.68 -2.27 14.91
C SER A 273 -46.68 -1.22 14.41
N THR A 274 -45.64 -0.89 15.19
CA THR A 274 -44.78 0.26 14.92
C THR A 274 -44.03 0.13 13.60
N ASN A 275 -43.44 -1.03 13.30
CA ASN A 275 -42.70 -1.25 12.06
C ASN A 275 -43.60 -1.08 10.83
N ALA A 276 -44.77 -1.72 10.82
CA ALA A 276 -45.73 -1.61 9.73
C ALA A 276 -46.28 -0.17 9.58
N ARG A 277 -46.51 0.52 10.70
CA ARG A 277 -47.01 1.89 10.72
C ARG A 277 -46.01 2.89 10.15
N VAL A 278 -44.72 2.72 10.41
CA VAL A 278 -43.72 3.63 9.85
C VAL A 278 -43.55 3.41 8.34
N LEU A 279 -43.59 2.16 7.88
CA LEU A 279 -43.59 1.85 6.45
C LEU A 279 -44.85 2.40 5.75
N SER A 280 -46.02 2.33 6.40
CA SER A 280 -47.25 2.86 5.82
C SER A 280 -47.21 4.38 5.64
N TYR A 281 -46.48 5.11 6.48
CA TYR A 281 -46.23 6.54 6.26
C TYR A 281 -45.38 6.78 5.01
N LEU A 282 -44.30 6.02 4.83
CA LEU A 282 -43.44 6.16 3.64
C LEU A 282 -44.18 5.84 2.34
N LEU A 283 -45.07 4.86 2.37
CA LEU A 283 -45.88 4.44 1.21
C LEU A 283 -47.01 5.41 0.82
N GLN A 284 -47.20 6.52 1.56
CA GLN A 284 -48.24 7.49 1.21
C GLN A 284 -47.92 8.22 -0.13
N PRO A 285 -48.93 8.58 -0.94
CA PRO A 285 -48.73 9.15 -2.26
C PRO A 285 -47.89 10.43 -2.30
N GLU A 286 -47.96 11.28 -1.26
CA GLU A 286 -47.15 12.49 -1.14
C GLU A 286 -45.63 12.22 -1.12
N ASN A 287 -45.22 10.99 -0.79
CA ASN A 287 -43.82 10.58 -0.72
C ASN A 287 -43.33 9.90 -1.99
N ASP A 288 -44.20 9.63 -2.97
CA ASP A 288 -43.86 8.88 -4.19
C ASP A 288 -43.12 9.75 -5.23
N HIS A 289 -41.95 10.22 -4.81
CA HIS A 289 -41.09 11.10 -5.57
C HIS A 289 -39.65 10.62 -5.50
N TYR A 290 -39.11 10.30 -6.67
CA TYR A 290 -37.78 9.77 -6.84
C TYR A 290 -37.00 10.56 -7.90
N VAL A 291 -35.69 10.71 -7.71
CA VAL A 291 -34.79 11.33 -8.70
C VAL A 291 -33.45 10.60 -8.67
N CYS A 292 -32.97 10.16 -9.85
CA CYS A 292 -31.61 9.66 -10.00
C CYS A 292 -30.63 10.83 -10.18
N LEU A 293 -29.56 10.85 -9.40
CA LEU A 293 -28.56 11.91 -9.32
C LEU A 293 -27.51 11.78 -10.42
N GLN A 294 -27.94 11.90 -11.67
CA GLN A 294 -27.06 11.78 -12.83
C GLN A 294 -27.28 12.85 -13.89
N ARG A 295 -26.20 13.22 -14.57
CA ARG A 295 -26.21 14.02 -15.80
C ARG A 295 -25.25 13.36 -16.79
N ASP A 296 -25.75 13.07 -18.00
CA ASP A 296 -25.00 12.39 -19.06
C ASP A 296 -24.33 11.06 -18.61
N GLY A 297 -25.00 10.33 -17.71
CA GLY A 297 -24.51 9.05 -17.17
C GLY A 297 -23.44 9.17 -16.09
N GLN A 298 -23.08 10.39 -15.65
CA GLN A 298 -22.14 10.63 -14.56
C GLN A 298 -22.87 11.05 -13.28
N PRO A 299 -22.37 10.67 -12.08
CA PRO A 299 -22.88 11.18 -10.81
C PRO A 299 -22.81 12.71 -10.74
N LEU A 300 -23.83 13.33 -10.15
CA LEU A 300 -23.84 14.78 -9.91
C LEU A 300 -22.94 15.17 -8.74
N ALA A 301 -22.26 16.32 -8.84
CA ALA A 301 -21.56 16.93 -7.71
C ALA A 301 -22.56 17.48 -6.68
N SER A 302 -22.14 17.68 -5.41
CA SER A 302 -23.07 18.14 -4.35
C SER A 302 -23.71 19.48 -4.68
N ARG A 303 -23.00 20.38 -5.37
CA ARG A 303 -23.56 21.67 -5.78
C ARG A 303 -24.72 21.50 -6.78
N ASP A 304 -24.53 20.71 -7.84
CA ASP A 304 -25.59 20.45 -8.82
C ASP A 304 -26.80 19.75 -8.18
N PHE A 305 -26.55 18.89 -7.19
CA PHE A 305 -27.61 18.28 -6.40
C PHE A 305 -28.42 19.31 -5.59
N LEU A 306 -27.77 20.27 -4.93
CA LEU A 306 -28.47 21.36 -4.23
C LEU A 306 -29.28 22.23 -5.20
N GLU A 307 -28.78 22.46 -6.42
CA GLU A 307 -29.54 23.17 -7.45
C GLU A 307 -30.82 22.41 -7.85
N LEU A 308 -30.75 21.07 -7.95
CA LEU A 308 -31.95 20.25 -8.16
C LEU A 308 -32.92 20.32 -6.99
N ILE A 309 -32.44 20.32 -5.74
CA ILE A 309 -33.29 20.45 -4.54
C ILE A 309 -34.11 21.74 -4.57
N VAL A 310 -33.48 22.86 -4.91
CA VAL A 310 -34.14 24.18 -4.92
C VAL A 310 -35.20 24.30 -6.02
N GLN A 311 -35.13 23.47 -7.07
CA GLN A 311 -36.11 23.43 -8.15
C GLN A 311 -37.38 22.63 -7.81
N GLN A 312 -37.42 21.93 -6.67
CA GLN A 312 -38.53 21.04 -6.34
C GLN A 312 -39.79 21.79 -5.87
N SER A 313 -40.95 21.24 -6.23
CA SER A 313 -42.26 21.69 -5.76
C SER A 313 -43.06 20.50 -5.20
N PRO A 314 -43.61 20.56 -3.99
CA PRO A 314 -43.44 21.60 -2.96
C PRO A 314 -41.96 21.79 -2.52
N PRO A 315 -41.59 22.97 -1.97
CA PRO A 315 -40.21 23.30 -1.64
C PRO A 315 -39.63 22.37 -0.58
N VAL A 316 -38.40 21.92 -0.80
CA VAL A 316 -37.65 21.11 0.18
C VAL A 316 -37.07 22.02 1.25
N ARG A 317 -37.36 21.70 2.52
CA ARG A 317 -36.90 22.46 3.69
C ARG A 317 -35.89 21.70 4.53
N VAL A 318 -35.78 20.40 4.32
CA VAL A 318 -34.88 19.51 5.06
C VAL A 318 -34.11 18.65 4.07
N LEU A 319 -32.81 18.50 4.28
CA LEU A 319 -31.95 17.55 3.58
C LEU A 319 -31.45 16.54 4.60
N LEU A 320 -31.81 15.28 4.41
CA LEU A 320 -31.42 14.13 5.22
C LEU A 320 -30.43 13.30 4.40
N ASP A 321 -29.14 13.43 4.69
CA ASP A 321 -28.08 12.72 3.95
C ASP A 321 -27.85 11.29 4.47
N VAL A 322 -28.90 10.47 4.46
CA VAL A 322 -28.87 9.11 4.99
C VAL A 322 -27.93 8.19 4.21
N GLY A 323 -27.73 8.47 2.91
CA GLY A 323 -26.85 7.71 2.02
C GLY A 323 -25.39 8.17 1.98
N ALA A 324 -25.01 9.18 2.79
CA ALA A 324 -23.69 9.81 2.77
C ALA A 324 -23.25 10.22 1.35
N GLN A 325 -24.09 10.96 0.64
CA GLN A 325 -23.85 11.38 -0.75
C GLN A 325 -23.10 12.71 -0.84
N MET A 326 -23.05 13.51 0.22
CA MET A 326 -22.46 14.86 0.18
C MET A 326 -20.92 14.84 0.32
N LEU A 327 -20.19 14.00 -0.41
CA LEU A 327 -18.78 13.70 -0.14
C LEU A 327 -17.79 14.86 -0.43
N ASP A 328 -18.11 15.72 -1.40
CA ASP A 328 -17.25 16.80 -1.89
C ASP A 328 -17.37 18.11 -1.09
N LEU A 329 -18.33 18.22 -0.16
CA LEU A 329 -18.53 19.40 0.68
C LEU A 329 -18.46 19.07 2.17
N ARG A 330 -17.89 19.98 2.96
CA ARG A 330 -18.11 20.03 4.41
C ARG A 330 -19.50 20.59 4.72
N ASN A 331 -20.03 20.29 5.90
CA ASN A 331 -21.37 20.73 6.29
C ASN A 331 -21.53 22.26 6.21
N THR A 332 -20.50 23.00 6.62
CA THR A 332 -20.45 24.47 6.52
C THR A 332 -20.50 24.97 5.08
N GLU A 333 -19.82 24.29 4.16
CA GLU A 333 -19.77 24.64 2.74
C GLU A 333 -21.10 24.31 2.04
N LEU A 334 -21.73 23.19 2.42
CA LEU A 334 -23.07 22.82 1.98
C LEU A 334 -24.10 23.84 2.44
N ALA A 335 -24.11 24.21 3.73
CA ALA A 335 -25.04 25.21 4.27
C ALA A 335 -24.92 26.55 3.54
N ARG A 336 -23.68 27.00 3.31
CA ARG A 336 -23.39 28.23 2.55
C ARG A 336 -23.89 28.14 1.11
N THR A 337 -23.64 27.02 0.45
CA THR A 337 -24.06 26.79 -0.94
C THR A 337 -25.57 26.78 -1.04
N TRP A 338 -26.27 26.06 -0.16
CA TRP A 338 -27.73 26.00 -0.15
C TRP A 338 -28.37 27.37 0.11
N LEU A 339 -27.83 28.15 1.07
CA LEU A 339 -28.25 29.54 1.32
C LEU A 339 -28.05 30.46 0.12
N SER A 340 -27.02 30.22 -0.69
CA SER A 340 -26.78 31.03 -1.90
C SER A 340 -27.77 30.72 -3.02
N LEU A 341 -28.26 29.48 -3.09
CA LEU A 341 -29.16 29.00 -4.13
C LEU A 341 -30.63 29.30 -3.82
N GLU A 342 -31.08 29.14 -2.58
CA GLU A 342 -32.48 29.38 -2.19
C GLU A 342 -32.66 30.76 -1.54
N GLN A 343 -33.25 31.69 -2.28
CA GLN A 343 -33.37 33.07 -1.83
C GLN A 343 -34.40 33.28 -0.72
N LYS A 344 -35.34 32.34 -0.53
CA LYS A 344 -36.38 32.43 0.50
C LYS A 344 -35.89 31.99 1.88
N LEU A 345 -34.81 31.22 1.94
CA LEU A 345 -34.21 30.81 3.22
C LEU A 345 -33.48 31.99 3.86
N HIS A 346 -33.73 32.19 5.15
CA HIS A 346 -33.05 33.22 5.94
C HIS A 346 -31.83 32.66 6.68
N ALA A 347 -31.83 31.36 6.93
CA ALA A 347 -30.74 30.64 7.58
C ALA A 347 -30.76 29.14 7.25
N VAL A 348 -29.67 28.44 7.52
CA VAL A 348 -29.57 26.97 7.45
C VAL A 348 -29.03 26.43 8.76
N VAL A 349 -29.71 25.43 9.33
CA VAL A 349 -29.32 24.71 10.55
C VAL A 349 -28.56 23.45 10.17
N PHE A 350 -27.41 23.19 10.78
CA PHE A 350 -26.55 22.04 10.51
C PHE A 350 -25.61 21.76 11.70
N PHE A 351 -24.84 20.67 11.65
CA PHE A 351 -23.78 20.36 12.63
C PHE A 351 -22.42 20.81 12.12
N ASP A 352 -21.67 21.55 12.93
CA ASP A 352 -20.31 22.00 12.60
C ASP A 352 -19.26 20.89 12.81
N ASP A 353 -18.00 21.19 12.46
CA ASP A 353 -16.87 20.26 12.59
C ASP A 353 -16.57 19.86 14.05
N ALA A 354 -17.15 20.58 15.02
CA ALA A 354 -17.03 20.31 16.45
C ALA A 354 -18.27 19.60 17.04
N ASP A 355 -19.14 19.05 16.19
CA ASP A 355 -20.35 18.33 16.55
C ASP A 355 -21.37 19.19 17.34
N HIS A 356 -21.42 20.49 17.04
CA HIS A 356 -22.42 21.40 17.60
C HIS A 356 -23.51 21.72 16.57
N LEU A 357 -24.76 21.68 17.02
CA LEU A 357 -25.89 22.16 16.24
C LEU A 357 -25.86 23.70 16.16
N VAL A 358 -25.55 24.21 14.97
CA VAL A 358 -25.38 25.63 14.67
C VAL A 358 -26.35 26.09 13.58
N VAL A 359 -26.47 27.40 13.42
CA VAL A 359 -27.23 28.03 12.34
C VAL A 359 -26.36 29.05 11.62
N MET A 360 -26.41 29.02 10.28
CA MET A 360 -25.78 30.01 9.41
C MET A 360 -26.83 30.96 8.87
N SER A 361 -26.70 32.25 9.12
CA SER A 361 -27.55 33.30 8.55
C SER A 361 -27.05 33.78 7.18
N ARG A 362 -27.83 34.61 6.49
CA ARG A 362 -27.50 35.13 5.14
C ARG A 362 -26.23 35.97 5.06
N ASP A 363 -25.85 36.64 6.13
CA ASP A 363 -24.56 37.33 6.26
C ASP A 363 -23.38 36.37 6.49
N GLN A 364 -23.63 35.06 6.47
CA GLN A 364 -22.68 33.97 6.69
C GLN A 364 -22.13 33.92 8.12
N SER A 365 -22.78 34.61 9.07
CA SER A 365 -22.50 34.44 10.49
C SER A 365 -22.98 33.08 10.96
N ILE A 366 -22.22 32.44 11.86
CA ILE A 366 -22.54 31.14 12.46
C ILE A 366 -22.71 31.34 13.95
N GLU A 367 -23.84 30.92 14.49
CA GLU A 367 -24.11 30.96 15.93
C GLU A 367 -24.73 29.65 16.42
N PRO A 368 -24.63 29.31 17.73
CA PRO A 368 -25.28 28.13 18.28
C PRO A 368 -26.80 28.19 18.07
N PHE A 369 -27.39 27.09 17.60
CA PHE A 369 -28.82 27.06 17.25
C PHE A 369 -29.71 27.43 18.44
N ILE A 370 -29.38 26.94 19.65
CA ILE A 370 -30.19 27.15 20.85
C ILE A 370 -30.33 28.64 21.21
N SER A 371 -29.27 29.42 21.06
CA SER A 371 -29.25 30.86 21.37
C SER A 371 -29.73 31.75 20.21
N SER A 372 -29.84 31.18 19.02
CA SER A 372 -30.25 31.93 17.82
C SER A 372 -31.71 32.35 17.86
N GLN A 373 -32.04 33.45 17.17
CA GLN A 373 -33.42 33.84 16.91
C GLN A 373 -34.20 32.80 16.07
N TYR A 374 -33.48 31.91 15.39
CA TYR A 374 -34.04 30.89 14.49
C TYR A 374 -34.55 29.64 15.23
N ASN A 375 -34.18 29.44 16.50
CA ASN A 375 -34.69 28.35 17.34
C ASN A 375 -36.24 28.34 17.40
N GLN A 376 -36.85 29.53 17.38
CA GLN A 376 -38.30 29.71 17.40
C GLN A 376 -38.90 29.97 16.00
N LYS A 377 -38.06 30.06 14.95
CA LYS A 377 -38.43 30.46 13.57
C LYS A 377 -37.87 29.49 12.52
N LEU A 378 -37.97 28.18 12.80
CA LEU A 378 -37.54 27.14 11.86
C LEU A 378 -38.27 27.20 10.52
N ASP A 379 -39.46 27.81 10.48
CA ASP A 379 -40.25 28.08 9.26
C ASP A 379 -39.54 29.02 8.27
N LEU A 380 -38.46 29.70 8.68
CA LEU A 380 -37.59 30.52 7.82
C LEU A 380 -36.27 29.82 7.44
N CYS A 381 -36.01 28.62 7.98
CA CYS A 381 -34.72 27.94 7.87
C CYS A 381 -34.74 26.73 6.93
N GLY A 382 -33.60 26.45 6.29
CA GLY A 382 -33.29 25.12 5.77
C GLY A 382 -32.63 24.29 6.88
N ILE A 383 -32.76 22.97 6.82
CA ILE A 383 -32.17 22.07 7.81
C ILE A 383 -31.37 21.00 7.07
N TYR A 384 -30.10 20.87 7.39
CA TYR A 384 -29.23 19.83 6.87
C TYR A 384 -28.79 18.90 8.00
N LEU A 385 -29.14 17.63 7.87
CA LEU A 385 -28.62 16.56 8.72
C LEU A 385 -27.77 15.64 7.84
N ASP A 386 -26.49 15.55 8.15
CA ASP A 386 -25.56 14.62 7.49
C ASP A 386 -25.82 13.16 7.93
N ASP A 387 -25.05 12.21 7.39
CA ASP A 387 -25.17 10.79 7.70
C ASP A 387 -25.10 10.50 9.21
N ALA A 388 -24.15 11.12 9.93
CA ALA A 388 -23.98 10.91 11.38
C ALA A 388 -25.18 11.43 12.18
N HIS A 389 -25.73 12.57 11.78
CA HIS A 389 -26.77 13.28 12.51
C HIS A 389 -28.19 12.97 12.02
N THR A 390 -28.34 12.08 11.03
CA THR A 390 -29.64 11.46 10.69
C THR A 390 -30.14 10.48 11.75
N ARG A 391 -29.33 10.21 12.78
CA ARG A 391 -29.68 9.45 14.00
C ARG A 391 -29.49 10.31 15.24
N GLY A 392 -30.26 10.05 16.29
CA GLY A 392 -30.10 10.74 17.58
C GLY A 392 -30.57 12.20 17.63
N THR A 393 -30.62 12.93 16.51
CA THR A 393 -31.05 14.34 16.47
C THR A 393 -32.56 14.50 16.64
N ASP A 394 -32.98 15.50 17.42
CA ASP A 394 -34.39 15.87 17.61
C ASP A 394 -34.65 17.36 17.35
N LEU A 395 -35.43 17.67 16.31
CA LEU A 395 -35.83 19.03 15.94
C LEU A 395 -37.35 19.12 15.83
N LYS A 396 -37.94 20.18 16.39
CA LYS A 396 -39.38 20.43 16.31
C LYS A 396 -39.72 21.15 15.01
N LEU A 397 -39.89 20.39 13.94
CA LEU A 397 -40.17 20.93 12.61
C LEU A 397 -41.59 21.53 12.52
N PRO A 398 -41.76 22.69 11.86
CA PRO A 398 -43.07 23.24 11.53
C PRO A 398 -43.84 22.32 10.57
N VAL A 399 -45.17 22.27 10.74
CA VAL A 399 -46.07 21.43 9.92
C VAL A 399 -45.98 21.82 8.43
N GLY A 400 -46.01 20.82 7.55
CA GLY A 400 -45.93 21.01 6.09
C GLY A 400 -44.52 20.89 5.50
N PHE A 401 -43.51 20.55 6.29
CA PHE A 401 -42.14 20.41 5.81
C PHE A 401 -41.96 19.17 4.92
N ARG A 402 -41.17 19.33 3.86
CA ARG A 402 -40.74 18.25 2.97
C ARG A 402 -39.23 18.03 3.06
N ALA A 403 -38.83 16.77 3.15
CA ALA A 403 -37.42 16.35 3.18
C ALA A 403 -36.94 15.78 1.84
N ALA A 404 -35.73 16.12 1.43
CA ALA A 404 -34.93 15.35 0.49
C ALA A 404 -34.14 14.28 1.27
N VAL A 405 -34.27 13.01 0.90
CA VAL A 405 -33.58 11.88 1.52
C VAL A 405 -32.61 11.30 0.50
N THR A 406 -31.32 11.29 0.82
CA THR A 406 -30.32 10.63 -0.03
C THR A 406 -30.28 9.14 0.25
N LEU A 407 -30.14 8.35 -0.81
CA LEU A 407 -29.90 6.91 -0.77
C LEU A 407 -28.43 6.65 -1.10
N GLY A 408 -27.86 5.60 -0.53
CA GLY A 408 -26.46 5.21 -0.76
C GLY A 408 -26.29 3.70 -0.68
N PRO A 409 -25.19 3.14 -1.21
CA PRO A 409 -24.95 1.69 -1.13
C PRO A 409 -25.04 1.18 0.31
N LYS A 410 -25.48 -0.07 0.49
CA LYS A 410 -25.57 -0.72 1.82
C LYS A 410 -26.53 -0.06 2.80
N LEU A 411 -27.46 0.75 2.29
CA LEU A 411 -28.45 1.40 3.13
C LEU A 411 -29.55 0.39 3.52
N THR A 412 -29.54 -0.03 4.78
CA THR A 412 -30.54 -0.95 5.33
C THR A 412 -31.87 -0.25 5.64
N LYS A 413 -32.95 -1.03 5.75
CA LYS A 413 -34.30 -0.53 6.06
C LYS A 413 -34.31 0.33 7.33
N ASP A 414 -33.77 -0.18 8.43
CA ASP A 414 -33.78 0.56 9.71
C ASP A 414 -33.03 1.88 9.63
N ARG A 415 -31.90 1.95 8.92
CA ARG A 415 -31.18 3.22 8.69
C ARG A 415 -32.04 4.22 7.92
N LEU A 416 -32.66 3.79 6.82
CA LEU A 416 -33.54 4.64 6.01
C LEU A 416 -34.70 5.17 6.86
N VAL A 417 -35.40 4.27 7.55
CA VAL A 417 -36.56 4.58 8.36
C VAL A 417 -36.21 5.55 9.50
N GLN A 418 -35.10 5.32 10.22
CA GLN A 418 -34.68 6.20 11.30
C GLN A 418 -34.35 7.61 10.82
N GLY A 419 -33.70 7.71 9.65
CA GLY A 419 -33.44 8.97 8.96
C GLY A 419 -34.73 9.70 8.60
N CYS A 420 -35.64 9.05 7.88
CA CYS A 420 -36.95 9.64 7.51
C CYS A 420 -37.75 10.09 8.74
N MET A 421 -37.71 9.32 9.83
CA MET A 421 -38.41 9.64 11.07
C MET A 421 -37.84 10.85 11.82
N ARG A 422 -36.68 11.40 11.41
CA ARG A 422 -36.20 12.72 11.88
C ARG A 422 -37.13 13.86 11.53
N MET A 423 -37.95 13.70 10.48
CA MET A 423 -38.97 14.70 10.13
C MET A 423 -39.96 14.94 11.28
N ARG A 424 -40.20 13.91 12.12
CA ARG A 424 -41.31 13.84 13.09
C ARG A 424 -42.66 14.08 12.41
N LYS A 425 -43.77 13.60 12.99
CA LYS A 425 -45.11 13.75 12.37
C LYS A 425 -45.17 13.37 10.87
N LEU A 426 -44.30 12.43 10.45
CA LEU A 426 -44.33 11.89 9.10
C LEU A 426 -45.67 11.18 8.89
N GLY A 427 -46.30 11.41 7.74
CA GLY A 427 -47.67 11.01 7.46
C GLY A 427 -48.76 11.78 8.22
N HIS A 428 -48.39 12.87 8.91
CA HIS A 428 -49.27 13.83 9.57
C HIS A 428 -48.92 15.27 9.16
N GLY A 429 -48.71 15.47 7.85
CA GLY A 429 -48.43 16.77 7.23
C GLY A 429 -46.97 16.97 6.78
N HIS A 430 -46.01 16.16 7.25
CA HIS A 430 -44.66 16.11 6.67
C HIS A 430 -44.56 15.02 5.60
N SER A 431 -43.72 15.27 4.60
CA SER A 431 -43.45 14.33 3.50
C SER A 431 -41.95 14.23 3.20
N VAL A 432 -41.57 13.23 2.42
CA VAL A 432 -40.21 12.96 1.96
C VAL A 432 -40.16 12.78 0.44
N MET A 433 -38.97 12.86 -0.13
CA MET A 433 -38.66 12.47 -1.49
C MET A 433 -37.25 11.90 -1.55
N PHE A 434 -37.00 10.97 -2.47
CA PHE A 434 -35.79 10.18 -2.48
C PHE A 434 -34.87 10.54 -3.66
N PHE A 435 -33.58 10.54 -3.38
CA PHE A 435 -32.53 10.80 -4.36
C PHE A 435 -31.48 9.69 -4.30
N ALA A 436 -31.18 9.08 -5.43
CA ALA A 436 -30.22 7.98 -5.50
C ALA A 436 -29.07 8.29 -6.47
N PRO A 437 -27.82 7.93 -6.13
CA PRO A 437 -26.74 7.91 -7.13
C PRO A 437 -27.00 6.82 -8.19
N PRO A 438 -26.34 6.88 -9.37
CA PRO A 438 -26.52 5.91 -10.45
C PRO A 438 -26.39 4.45 -10.02
N GLU A 439 -25.45 4.16 -9.12
CA GLU A 439 -25.21 2.80 -8.62
C GLU A 439 -26.39 2.23 -7.83
N VAL A 440 -27.04 3.06 -7.00
CA VAL A 440 -28.22 2.67 -6.23
C VAL A 440 -29.46 2.59 -7.11
N ASP A 441 -29.62 3.51 -8.07
CA ASP A 441 -30.71 3.45 -9.06
C ASP A 441 -30.72 2.12 -9.81
N ARG A 442 -29.54 1.64 -10.21
CA ARG A 442 -29.38 0.34 -10.85
C ARG A 442 -29.82 -0.80 -9.93
N PHE A 443 -29.38 -0.83 -8.67
CA PHE A 443 -29.77 -1.90 -7.73
C PHE A 443 -31.28 -1.93 -7.46
N ILE A 444 -31.91 -0.75 -7.32
CA ILE A 444 -33.37 -0.66 -7.15
C ILE A 444 -34.08 -1.25 -8.37
N ARG A 445 -33.60 -0.96 -9.58
CA ARG A 445 -34.20 -1.46 -10.84
C ARG A 445 -33.98 -2.95 -11.04
N GLU A 446 -32.82 -3.49 -10.67
CA GLU A 446 -32.49 -4.93 -10.78
C GLU A 446 -33.44 -5.80 -9.94
N LEU A 447 -33.94 -5.28 -8.82
CA LEU A 447 -34.91 -5.96 -7.96
C LEU A 447 -36.37 -5.77 -8.41
N HIS A 448 -36.61 -4.97 -9.45
CA HIS A 448 -37.95 -4.76 -9.94
C HIS A 448 -38.44 -5.97 -10.77
N PRO A 449 -39.68 -6.46 -10.58
CA PRO A 449 -40.20 -7.63 -11.31
C PRO A 449 -40.33 -7.48 -12.83
N SER A 450 -40.20 -6.27 -13.36
CA SER A 450 -40.38 -5.93 -14.78
C SER A 450 -39.23 -5.06 -15.26
N GLU A 451 -38.74 -5.34 -16.46
CA GLU A 451 -37.60 -4.64 -17.09
C GLU A 451 -37.97 -3.22 -17.59
N ASP A 452 -39.26 -2.90 -17.75
CA ASP A 452 -39.76 -1.66 -18.37
C ASP A 452 -40.24 -0.60 -17.35
N VAL A 453 -39.53 -0.41 -16.24
CA VAL A 453 -39.87 0.66 -15.28
C VAL A 453 -39.34 2.01 -15.74
N GLU A 454 -40.26 2.90 -16.12
CA GLU A 454 -39.91 4.28 -16.47
C GLU A 454 -39.27 5.02 -15.28
N LYS A 455 -39.82 4.85 -14.07
CA LYS A 455 -39.33 5.51 -12.84
C LYS A 455 -39.55 4.67 -11.58
N PRO A 456 -38.51 4.44 -10.74
CA PRO A 456 -38.66 3.78 -9.45
C PRO A 456 -39.65 4.49 -8.53
N GLN A 457 -40.44 3.70 -7.81
CA GLN A 457 -41.40 4.15 -6.81
C GLN A 457 -40.92 3.82 -5.39
N VAL A 458 -41.57 4.39 -4.37
CA VAL A 458 -41.23 4.11 -2.97
C VAL A 458 -41.28 2.62 -2.59
N PRO A 459 -42.24 1.81 -3.06
CA PRO A 459 -42.21 0.36 -2.84
C PRO A 459 -40.93 -0.31 -3.34
N ASP A 460 -40.34 0.17 -4.43
CA ASP A 460 -39.13 -0.41 -5.01
C ASP A 460 -37.91 -0.07 -4.16
N ILE A 461 -37.84 1.17 -3.66
CA ILE A 461 -36.83 1.61 -2.69
C ILE A 461 -36.92 0.76 -1.43
N LEU A 462 -38.13 0.54 -0.91
CA LEU A 462 -38.36 -0.25 0.31
C LEU A 462 -37.96 -1.72 0.11
N ARG A 463 -38.26 -2.32 -1.05
CA ARG A 463 -37.80 -3.67 -1.38
C ARG A 463 -36.28 -3.76 -1.42
N TRP A 464 -35.63 -2.78 -2.05
CA TRP A 464 -34.17 -2.73 -2.13
C TRP A 464 -33.52 -2.62 -0.74
N VAL A 465 -33.93 -1.66 0.11
CA VAL A 465 -33.33 -1.54 1.47
C VAL A 465 -33.64 -2.74 2.37
N MET A 466 -34.72 -3.48 2.11
CA MET A 466 -34.99 -4.76 2.80
C MET A 466 -34.06 -5.86 2.29
N SER A 467 -33.79 -5.93 0.99
CA SER A 467 -32.76 -6.81 0.43
C SER A 467 -31.40 -6.52 1.05
N GLU A 468 -31.00 -5.24 1.12
CA GLU A 468 -29.74 -4.83 1.76
C GLU A 468 -29.69 -5.19 3.25
N THR A 469 -30.84 -5.17 3.96
CA THR A 469 -30.93 -5.68 5.33
C THR A 469 -30.63 -7.19 5.39
N CYS A 470 -31.22 -7.99 4.49
CA CYS A 470 -30.95 -9.43 4.43
C CYS A 470 -29.48 -9.70 4.10
N ASP A 471 -28.95 -9.03 3.07
CA ASP A 471 -27.55 -9.15 2.67
C ASP A 471 -26.60 -8.77 3.82
N TYR A 472 -26.94 -7.72 4.58
CA TYR A 472 -26.20 -7.33 5.78
C TYR A 472 -26.21 -8.44 6.83
N ILE A 473 -27.36 -9.03 7.15
CA ILE A 473 -27.46 -10.11 8.14
C ILE A 473 -26.65 -11.33 7.68
N GLU A 474 -26.87 -11.80 6.46
CA GLU A 474 -26.17 -12.96 5.89
C GLU A 474 -24.64 -12.78 5.91
N HIS A 475 -24.16 -11.58 5.57
CA HIS A 475 -22.73 -11.26 5.58
C HIS A 475 -22.09 -11.41 6.97
N HIS A 476 -22.80 -11.01 8.03
CA HIS A 476 -22.29 -10.98 9.39
C HIS A 476 -22.53 -12.29 10.17
N LEU A 477 -23.36 -13.21 9.66
CA LEU A 477 -23.65 -14.49 10.33
C LEU A 477 -22.41 -15.37 10.53
N SER A 478 -21.45 -15.34 9.60
CA SER A 478 -20.20 -16.10 9.73
C SER A 478 -19.38 -15.63 10.94
N HIS A 479 -19.24 -14.32 11.12
CA HIS A 479 -18.55 -13.74 12.25
C HIS A 479 -19.30 -13.98 13.56
N TRP A 480 -20.62 -13.76 13.57
CA TRP A 480 -21.49 -14.06 14.71
C TRP A 480 -21.35 -15.52 15.17
N ALA A 481 -21.34 -16.46 14.21
CA ALA A 481 -21.22 -17.88 14.49
C ALA A 481 -19.84 -18.24 15.04
N GLN A 482 -18.76 -17.68 14.48
CA GLN A 482 -17.40 -17.88 14.96
C GLN A 482 -17.24 -17.36 16.39
N GLN A 483 -17.74 -16.16 16.69
CA GLN A 483 -17.71 -15.60 18.05
C GLN A 483 -18.46 -16.48 19.05
N GLY A 484 -19.60 -17.07 18.66
CA GLY A 484 -20.35 -17.99 19.50
C GLY A 484 -19.59 -19.30 19.81
N VAL A 485 -18.90 -19.85 18.81
CA VAL A 485 -18.02 -21.03 18.98
C VAL A 485 -16.89 -20.71 19.96
N GLU A 486 -16.22 -19.58 19.77
CA GLU A 486 -15.09 -19.16 20.60
C GLU A 486 -15.52 -18.87 22.05
N TYR A 487 -16.65 -18.20 22.24
CA TYR A 487 -17.25 -17.98 23.56
C TYR A 487 -17.49 -19.31 24.28
N LYS A 488 -18.10 -20.30 23.60
CA LYS A 488 -18.37 -21.60 24.20
C LYS A 488 -17.09 -22.32 24.60
N ARG A 489 -16.08 -22.33 23.71
CA ARG A 489 -14.74 -22.87 23.99
C ARG A 489 -14.13 -22.22 25.24
N ARG A 490 -14.18 -20.88 25.36
CA ARG A 490 -13.65 -20.14 26.52
C ARG A 490 -14.42 -20.46 27.80
N SER A 491 -15.75 -20.48 27.73
CA SER A 491 -16.64 -20.74 28.87
C SER A 491 -16.46 -22.17 29.41
N GLU A 492 -16.39 -23.18 28.54
CA GLU A 492 -16.12 -24.57 28.94
C GLU A 492 -14.73 -24.74 29.57
N ALA A 493 -13.70 -24.09 29.02
CA ALA A 493 -12.37 -24.09 29.60
C ALA A 493 -12.34 -23.42 30.99
N TRP A 494 -13.08 -22.33 31.17
CA TRP A 494 -13.20 -21.64 32.44
C TRP A 494 -13.91 -22.50 33.50
N ALA A 495 -15.02 -23.14 33.15
CA ALA A 495 -15.73 -24.06 34.04
C ALA A 495 -14.85 -25.28 34.44
N ALA A 496 -14.07 -25.81 33.50
CA ALA A 496 -13.10 -26.86 33.76
C ALA A 496 -11.99 -26.40 34.72
N TYR A 497 -11.55 -25.14 34.62
CA TYR A 497 -10.59 -24.54 35.54
C TYR A 497 -11.18 -24.35 36.94
N ASP A 498 -12.38 -23.78 37.07
CA ASP A 498 -13.03 -23.54 38.36
C ASP A 498 -13.27 -24.83 39.14
N SER A 499 -13.59 -25.92 38.44
CA SER A 499 -13.81 -27.24 39.05
C SER A 499 -12.51 -27.93 39.51
N ASN A 500 -11.35 -27.61 38.93
CA ASN A 500 -10.07 -28.29 39.20
C ASN A 500 -8.85 -27.35 39.21
N SER A 501 -8.99 -26.15 39.80
CA SER A 501 -7.98 -25.07 39.73
C SER A 501 -6.64 -25.41 40.39
N LEU A 502 -6.63 -26.37 41.32
CA LEU A 502 -5.42 -26.85 42.01
C LEU A 502 -4.66 -27.95 41.25
N SER A 503 -5.16 -28.41 40.10
CA SER A 503 -4.49 -29.44 39.31
C SER A 503 -3.27 -28.88 38.56
N ASP A 504 -2.21 -29.68 38.48
CA ASP A 504 -0.98 -29.27 37.78
C ASP A 504 -1.27 -29.05 36.28
N GLY A 505 -0.82 -27.91 35.74
CA GLY A 505 -1.11 -27.50 34.36
C GLY A 505 -2.55 -27.01 34.08
N ALA A 506 -3.40 -26.82 35.09
CA ALA A 506 -4.76 -26.27 34.90
C ALA A 506 -4.74 -24.88 34.23
N LEU A 507 -3.83 -24.01 34.67
CA LEU A 507 -3.66 -22.68 34.12
C LEU A 507 -3.16 -22.69 32.68
N ASP A 508 -2.26 -23.61 32.33
CA ASP A 508 -1.74 -23.74 30.97
C ASP A 508 -2.83 -24.22 29.99
N LYS A 509 -3.72 -25.12 30.44
CA LYS A 509 -4.89 -25.53 29.67
C LYS A 509 -5.86 -24.38 29.46
N LEU A 510 -6.16 -23.62 30.51
CA LEU A 510 -7.01 -22.43 30.40
C LEU A 510 -6.40 -21.42 29.42
N ARG A 511 -5.10 -21.14 29.56
CA ARG A 511 -4.33 -20.26 28.68
C ARG A 511 -4.39 -20.72 27.22
N ALA A 512 -4.19 -22.01 26.95
CA ALA A 512 -4.25 -22.56 25.59
C ALA A 512 -5.64 -22.43 24.94
N SER A 513 -6.71 -22.40 25.73
CA SER A 513 -8.08 -22.17 25.24
C SER A 513 -8.45 -20.70 25.05
N TRP A 514 -7.82 -19.79 25.81
CA TRP A 514 -8.10 -18.35 25.77
C TRP A 514 -7.18 -17.57 24.83
N GLU A 515 -5.94 -18.03 24.65
CA GLU A 515 -5.01 -17.43 23.70
C GLU A 515 -5.36 -17.84 22.26
N GLU A 516 -5.50 -16.85 21.40
CA GLU A 516 -5.74 -17.01 19.96
C GLU A 516 -4.53 -16.51 19.17
N PRO A 517 -4.16 -17.13 18.04
CA PRO A 517 -3.10 -16.59 17.19
C PRO A 517 -3.53 -15.24 16.60
N ASP A 518 -2.68 -14.21 16.77
CA ASP A 518 -2.91 -12.87 16.18
C ASP A 518 -2.09 -12.71 14.89
N ALA A 519 -0.79 -12.99 14.95
CA ALA A 519 0.07 -13.09 13.77
C ALA A 519 -0.20 -14.39 13.01
N ARG A 520 -0.32 -14.27 11.68
CA ARG A 520 -0.43 -15.38 10.74
C ARG A 520 0.66 -15.26 9.68
N THR A 521 1.21 -16.39 9.23
CA THR A 521 2.17 -16.36 8.12
C THR A 521 1.46 -16.13 6.78
N LEU A 522 2.20 -15.70 5.76
CA LEU A 522 1.64 -15.51 4.42
C LEU A 522 1.08 -16.82 3.85
N GLU A 523 1.71 -17.95 4.20
CA GLU A 523 1.26 -19.28 3.82
C GLU A 523 -0.08 -19.61 4.48
N GLU A 524 -0.24 -19.35 5.77
CA GLU A 524 -1.50 -19.58 6.49
C GLU A 524 -2.65 -18.74 5.92
N MET A 525 -2.34 -17.53 5.44
CA MET A 525 -3.35 -16.61 4.90
C MET A 525 -3.67 -16.85 3.43
N TYR A 526 -2.68 -17.19 2.60
CA TYR A 526 -2.81 -17.13 1.14
C TYR A 526 -2.33 -18.37 0.40
N ALA A 527 -1.53 -19.24 1.01
CA ALA A 527 -1.26 -20.53 0.38
C ALA A 527 -2.56 -21.34 0.34
N ARG A 528 -2.65 -22.29 -0.59
CA ARG A 528 -3.78 -23.21 -0.58
C ARG A 528 -3.79 -23.99 0.73
N GLY A 529 -4.95 -24.05 1.36
CA GLY A 529 -5.15 -24.97 2.47
C GLY A 529 -4.93 -26.41 1.97
N ARG A 530 -4.28 -27.25 2.77
CA ARG A 530 -4.21 -28.72 2.62
C ARG A 530 -5.59 -29.42 2.69
N SER A 531 -6.68 -28.69 2.45
CA SER A 531 -8.05 -29.06 2.80
C SER A 531 -9.11 -28.36 1.93
N GLU A 532 -8.82 -28.06 0.67
CA GLU A 532 -9.86 -27.65 -0.31
C GLU A 532 -10.58 -28.86 -0.96
N GLY A 533 -10.44 -30.06 -0.39
CA GLY A 533 -11.13 -31.29 -0.86
C GLY A 533 -12.52 -31.51 -0.27
N THR A 534 -12.85 -30.87 0.85
CA THR A 534 -14.17 -30.88 1.49
C THR A 534 -14.24 -29.64 2.36
N THR A 535 -15.17 -28.71 2.10
CA THR A 535 -15.47 -27.62 3.03
C THR A 535 -15.74 -28.23 4.40
N PRO A 536 -14.86 -28.03 5.41
CA PRO A 536 -15.16 -28.44 6.76
C PRO A 536 -16.45 -27.73 7.13
N ILE A 537 -17.47 -28.48 7.56
CA ILE A 537 -18.67 -27.88 8.11
C ILE A 537 -18.21 -26.98 9.26
N HIS A 538 -18.62 -25.71 9.24
CA HIS A 538 -18.20 -24.73 10.25
C HIS A 538 -18.54 -25.26 11.66
N PRO A 539 -17.66 -25.15 12.67
CA PRO A 539 -17.89 -25.73 14.00
C PRO A 539 -19.19 -25.28 14.67
N ALA A 540 -19.73 -24.12 14.27
CA ALA A 540 -21.03 -23.63 14.70
C ALA A 540 -22.18 -24.65 14.51
N PHE A 541 -22.10 -25.51 13.49
CA PHE A 541 -23.13 -26.53 13.26
C PHE A 541 -23.08 -27.70 14.26
N ASP A 542 -21.97 -27.86 14.99
CA ASP A 542 -21.83 -28.85 16.07
C ASP A 542 -22.51 -28.37 17.37
N PHE A 543 -22.85 -27.08 17.46
CA PHE A 543 -23.51 -26.49 18.62
C PHE A 543 -25.01 -26.33 18.36
N PRO A 544 -25.90 -27.03 19.10
CA PRO A 544 -27.34 -27.08 18.81
C PRO A 544 -28.04 -25.71 18.73
N GLU A 545 -27.65 -24.77 19.59
CA GLU A 545 -28.23 -23.42 19.63
C GLU A 545 -27.86 -22.60 18.39
N LEU A 546 -26.57 -22.59 18.01
CA LEU A 546 -26.07 -21.92 16.82
C LEU A 546 -26.66 -22.56 15.56
N ALA A 547 -26.59 -23.89 15.45
CA ALA A 547 -27.17 -24.66 14.35
C ALA A 547 -28.69 -24.47 14.24
N GLY A 548 -29.38 -24.27 15.37
CA GLY A 548 -30.81 -23.98 15.41
C GLY A 548 -31.14 -22.63 14.77
N ARG A 549 -30.39 -21.58 15.14
CA ARG A 549 -30.54 -20.24 14.55
C ARG A 549 -30.19 -20.23 13.06
N LEU A 550 -29.06 -20.82 12.68
CA LEU A 550 -28.64 -20.88 11.27
C LEU A 550 -29.68 -21.58 10.39
N ARG A 551 -30.25 -22.70 10.85
CA ARG A 551 -31.35 -23.38 10.14
C ARG A 551 -32.64 -22.57 10.08
N ALA A 552 -32.94 -21.78 11.10
CA ALA A 552 -34.10 -20.89 11.09
C ALA A 552 -33.99 -19.78 10.02
N LEU A 553 -32.75 -19.43 9.64
CA LEU A 553 -32.41 -18.48 8.59
C LEU A 553 -32.10 -19.16 7.24
N ASP A 554 -32.34 -20.47 7.11
CA ASP A 554 -32.03 -21.29 5.93
C ASP A 554 -30.55 -21.28 5.51
N ILE A 555 -29.64 -21.09 6.48
CA ILE A 555 -28.19 -21.10 6.26
C ILE A 555 -27.62 -22.49 6.49
N ASN A 556 -27.23 -23.13 5.39
CA ASN A 556 -26.67 -24.48 5.36
C ASN A 556 -25.14 -24.51 5.26
N SER A 557 -24.51 -23.37 4.97
CA SER A 557 -23.05 -23.21 4.91
C SER A 557 -22.65 -21.78 5.27
N LEU A 558 -21.53 -21.61 5.95
CA LEU A 558 -20.95 -20.30 6.27
C LEU A 558 -19.70 -20.06 5.42
N GLY A 559 -19.60 -18.88 4.81
CA GLY A 559 -18.39 -18.43 4.12
C GLY A 559 -17.36 -17.84 5.09
N SER A 560 -16.19 -17.43 4.57
CA SER A 560 -15.19 -16.67 5.31
C SER A 560 -15.47 -15.17 5.23
N SER A 561 -15.71 -14.50 6.37
CA SER A 561 -15.85 -13.03 6.46
C SER A 561 -14.64 -12.37 7.13
N GLN A 562 -13.45 -12.93 6.94
CA GLN A 562 -12.23 -12.44 7.61
C GLN A 562 -11.80 -11.05 7.12
N LEU A 563 -12.24 -10.60 5.94
CA LEU A 563 -11.85 -9.30 5.38
C LEU A 563 -12.61 -8.12 6.00
N ASP A 564 -13.84 -8.35 6.47
CA ASP A 564 -14.70 -7.31 7.06
C ASP A 564 -14.67 -7.31 8.59
N GLU A 565 -13.71 -8.04 9.19
CA GLU A 565 -13.51 -8.06 10.63
C GLU A 565 -13.07 -6.67 11.13
N GLU A 566 -13.79 -6.15 12.12
CA GLU A 566 -13.44 -4.96 12.89
C GLU A 566 -13.30 -5.36 14.36
N GLN A 567 -12.25 -4.88 15.02
CA GLN A 567 -11.93 -5.23 16.39
C GLN A 567 -11.54 -4.01 17.21
N GLU A 568 -11.91 -3.96 18.50
CA GLU A 568 -11.31 -3.01 19.44
C GLU A 568 -10.02 -3.62 19.99
N ARG A 569 -8.90 -2.90 19.82
CA ARG A 569 -7.58 -3.38 20.23
C ARG A 569 -7.01 -2.54 21.36
N GLU A 570 -6.55 -3.21 22.41
CA GLU A 570 -5.76 -2.60 23.49
C GLU A 570 -4.35 -3.21 23.47
N LEU A 571 -3.33 -2.37 23.42
CA LEU A 571 -1.93 -2.79 23.35
C LEU A 571 -1.21 -2.44 24.66
N SER A 572 -0.61 -3.46 25.29
CA SER A 572 0.39 -3.22 26.33
C SER A 572 1.71 -2.82 25.66
N HIS A 573 2.10 -1.56 25.79
CA HIS A 573 3.29 -0.99 25.16
C HIS A 573 4.58 -1.48 25.86
N GLU A 574 5.16 -2.60 25.43
CA GLU A 574 6.46 -3.06 25.98
C GLU A 574 7.52 -3.51 24.94
N ALA A 575 7.22 -3.48 23.63
CA ALA A 575 8.20 -3.91 22.62
C ALA A 575 8.69 -2.75 21.73
N GLU A 576 9.88 -2.24 22.04
CA GLU A 576 10.67 -1.39 21.17
C GLU A 576 11.74 -2.24 20.47
N ARG A 577 11.73 -2.27 19.13
CA ARG A 577 12.72 -3.00 18.33
C ARG A 577 13.78 -2.00 17.85
N GLU A 578 14.89 -1.89 18.58
CA GLU A 578 15.98 -1.01 18.20
C GLU A 578 16.88 -1.68 17.14
N ARG A 579 17.08 -1.02 16.00
CA ARG A 579 18.03 -1.47 14.97
C ARG A 579 19.44 -1.02 15.36
N GLN A 580 20.28 -1.93 15.83
CA GLN A 580 21.69 -1.65 16.06
C GLN A 580 22.48 -1.75 14.75
N VAL A 581 23.17 -0.67 14.37
CA VAL A 581 24.03 -0.65 13.19
C VAL A 581 25.38 -1.26 13.57
N GLU A 582 25.63 -2.49 13.14
CA GLU A 582 26.94 -3.13 13.28
C GLU A 582 27.89 -2.57 12.22
N ARG A 583 28.83 -1.71 12.65
CA ARG A 583 29.91 -1.22 11.80
C ARG A 583 31.08 -2.21 11.83
N PRO A 584 31.89 -2.31 10.75
CA PRO A 584 33.09 -3.12 10.78
C PRO A 584 33.97 -2.80 12.00
N PRO A 585 34.52 -3.82 12.70
CA PRO A 585 35.27 -3.63 13.93
C PRO A 585 36.59 -2.89 13.64
N PRO A 586 37.04 -1.95 14.50
CA PRO A 586 38.25 -1.16 14.25
C PRO A 586 39.46 -2.03 13.85
N ALA A 587 40.09 -1.69 12.72
CA ALA A 587 41.25 -2.41 12.19
C ALA A 587 42.51 -1.53 12.14
N GLN A 588 43.68 -2.14 12.28
CA GLN A 588 44.95 -1.42 12.12
C GLN A 588 45.29 -1.26 10.64
N PRO A 589 45.63 -0.04 10.17
CA PRO A 589 45.98 0.19 8.78
C PRO A 589 47.27 -0.55 8.41
N ALA A 590 47.30 -1.12 7.20
CA ALA A 590 48.50 -1.71 6.62
C ALA A 590 49.60 -0.64 6.43
N GLN A 591 50.86 -1.05 6.54
CA GLN A 591 51.97 -0.16 6.18
C GLN A 591 52.11 -0.12 4.66
N HIS A 592 52.13 1.09 4.12
CA HIS A 592 52.31 1.31 2.70
C HIS A 592 53.73 1.00 2.25
N ASN A 593 53.87 0.39 1.07
CA ASN A 593 55.17 0.07 0.47
C ASN A 593 55.13 0.19 -1.05
N LEU A 594 56.06 0.96 -1.63
CA LEU A 594 56.21 1.08 -3.08
C LEU A 594 57.14 -0.01 -3.60
N HIS A 595 56.58 -1.03 -4.26
CA HIS A 595 57.35 -2.17 -4.76
C HIS A 595 58.24 -1.79 -5.97
N PRO A 596 59.49 -2.27 -6.06
CA PRO A 596 60.40 -1.98 -7.17
C PRO A 596 59.83 -2.28 -8.56
N ASP A 597 59.05 -3.35 -8.70
CA ASP A 597 58.43 -3.73 -9.98
C ASP A 597 57.33 -2.74 -10.43
N VAL A 598 56.68 -2.02 -9.50
CA VAL A 598 55.74 -0.94 -9.86
C VAL A 598 56.52 0.26 -10.40
N ILE A 599 57.67 0.59 -9.80
CA ILE A 599 58.58 1.63 -10.31
C ILE A 599 59.10 1.24 -11.69
N SER A 600 59.48 -0.03 -11.87
CA SER A 600 59.95 -0.58 -13.16
C SER A 600 58.87 -0.49 -14.23
N LEU A 601 57.62 -0.83 -13.89
CA LEU A 601 56.47 -0.71 -14.79
C LEU A 601 56.29 0.74 -15.26
N VAL A 602 56.28 1.71 -14.34
CA VAL A 602 56.11 3.13 -14.68
C VAL A 602 57.27 3.64 -15.54
N THR A 603 58.50 3.23 -15.23
CA THR A 603 59.71 3.74 -15.90
C THR A 603 59.92 3.10 -17.28
N THR A 604 59.64 1.80 -17.43
CA THR A 604 60.01 1.02 -18.63
C THR A 604 58.83 0.48 -19.43
N GLY A 605 57.61 0.54 -18.89
CA GLY A 605 56.42 -0.05 -19.51
C GLY A 605 56.37 -1.58 -19.47
N LYS A 606 57.31 -2.25 -18.79
CA LYS A 606 57.36 -3.72 -18.70
C LYS A 606 56.56 -4.22 -17.51
N PHE A 607 55.44 -4.87 -17.79
CA PHE A 607 54.65 -5.60 -16.80
C PHE A 607 55.12 -7.06 -16.66
N SER A 608 55.15 -7.58 -15.44
CA SER A 608 55.47 -8.97 -15.13
C SER A 608 54.31 -9.61 -14.35
N PRO A 609 53.52 -10.51 -14.97
CA PRO A 609 52.37 -11.15 -14.32
C PRO A 609 52.76 -12.05 -13.13
N THR A 610 54.03 -12.49 -13.06
CA THR A 610 54.56 -13.36 -12.01
C THR A 610 55.12 -12.58 -10.82
N SER A 611 55.15 -11.24 -10.89
CA SER A 611 55.64 -10.40 -9.80
C SER A 611 54.65 -10.39 -8.63
N PRO A 612 55.11 -10.49 -7.36
CA PRO A 612 54.25 -10.36 -6.19
C PRO A 612 53.70 -8.93 -6.01
N ALA A 613 54.16 -7.96 -6.81
CA ALA A 613 53.70 -6.59 -6.77
C ALA A 613 52.27 -6.41 -7.31
N PHE A 614 51.80 -7.36 -8.12
CA PHE A 614 50.53 -7.25 -8.83
C PHE A 614 49.63 -8.44 -8.51
N VAL A 615 48.34 -8.15 -8.35
CA VAL A 615 47.29 -9.14 -8.17
C VAL A 615 46.16 -8.84 -9.15
N HIS A 616 45.37 -9.84 -9.52
CA HIS A 616 44.19 -9.61 -10.35
C HIS A 616 43.19 -8.73 -9.60
N LEU A 617 42.52 -7.82 -10.31
CA LEU A 617 41.62 -6.84 -9.68
C LEU A 617 40.52 -7.47 -8.80
N PHE A 618 39.98 -8.61 -9.24
CA PHE A 618 38.93 -9.36 -8.55
C PHE A 618 39.47 -10.38 -7.54
N SER A 619 40.79 -10.53 -7.38
CA SER A 619 41.38 -11.52 -6.48
C SER A 619 40.95 -11.42 -5.01
N PRO A 620 40.71 -10.22 -4.42
CA PRO A 620 40.34 -10.12 -3.01
C PRO A 620 39.01 -10.82 -2.66
N LEU A 621 38.16 -11.06 -3.65
CA LEU A 621 36.85 -11.70 -3.48
C LEU A 621 36.79 -13.11 -4.09
N ARG A 622 37.92 -13.73 -4.46
CA ARG A 622 37.96 -15.11 -5.04
C ARG A 622 37.34 -16.18 -4.15
N HIS A 623 37.34 -15.99 -2.83
CA HIS A 623 36.71 -16.91 -1.88
C HIS A 623 35.17 -16.93 -1.99
N LEU A 624 34.59 -15.94 -2.66
CA LEU A 624 33.14 -15.81 -2.91
C LEU A 624 32.73 -16.31 -4.30
N GLY A 625 33.69 -16.78 -5.11
CA GLY A 625 33.46 -17.29 -6.46
C GLY A 625 34.71 -17.21 -7.34
N ASP A 626 35.03 -18.28 -8.06
CA ASP A 626 36.15 -18.33 -9.01
C ASP A 626 35.63 -18.09 -10.43
N HIS A 627 35.41 -16.81 -10.77
CA HIS A 627 34.90 -16.39 -12.07
C HIS A 627 36.06 -15.96 -13.00
N GLU A 628 35.99 -16.37 -14.26
CA GLU A 628 36.97 -15.99 -15.30
C GLU A 628 36.80 -14.52 -15.77
N TRP A 629 37.28 -13.58 -14.95
CA TRP A 629 37.33 -12.16 -15.27
C TRP A 629 38.46 -11.81 -16.26
N SER A 630 38.43 -10.60 -16.82
CA SER A 630 39.44 -10.14 -17.79
C SER A 630 40.85 -10.22 -17.22
N THR A 631 41.75 -10.82 -18.01
CA THR A 631 43.18 -10.93 -17.70
C THR A 631 43.93 -9.60 -17.85
N ALA A 632 43.27 -8.56 -18.36
CA ALA A 632 43.83 -7.22 -18.51
C ALA A 632 43.72 -6.36 -17.23
N LEU A 633 42.94 -6.81 -16.23
CA LEU A 633 42.62 -6.04 -15.03
C LEU A 633 43.44 -6.47 -13.81
N TRP A 634 44.25 -5.54 -13.32
CA TRP A 634 45.18 -5.76 -12.23
C TRP A 634 45.05 -4.67 -11.16
N ALA A 635 45.59 -4.96 -9.99
CA ALA A 635 45.80 -4.04 -8.90
C ALA A 635 47.21 -4.24 -8.33
N THR A 636 47.79 -3.20 -7.74
CA THR A 636 49.00 -3.37 -6.94
C THR A 636 48.69 -4.07 -5.62
N ASN A 637 49.66 -4.77 -5.06
CA ASN A 637 49.50 -5.39 -3.74
C ASN A 637 49.22 -4.34 -2.65
N ASP A 638 49.80 -3.13 -2.76
CA ASP A 638 49.51 -2.02 -1.86
C ASP A 638 48.07 -1.51 -2.01
N PHE A 639 47.53 -1.46 -3.24
CA PHE A 639 46.10 -1.16 -3.48
C PHE A 639 45.18 -2.14 -2.74
N SER A 640 45.46 -3.44 -2.89
CA SER A 640 44.63 -4.52 -2.36
C SER A 640 44.78 -4.72 -0.84
N THR A 641 45.86 -4.24 -0.23
CA THR A 641 46.14 -4.41 1.20
C THR A 641 45.85 -3.12 1.98
N THR A 642 44.71 -3.06 2.67
CA THR A 642 44.30 -1.87 3.44
C THR A 642 44.51 -2.01 4.95
N VAL A 643 44.48 -3.23 5.49
CA VAL A 643 44.62 -3.53 6.93
C VAL A 643 45.69 -4.60 7.18
N LYS A 644 46.31 -4.62 8.38
CA LYS A 644 47.42 -5.54 8.71
C LYS A 644 47.01 -7.01 8.84
N ASP A 645 45.80 -7.27 9.32
CA ASP A 645 45.32 -8.61 9.65
C ASP A 645 44.31 -9.07 8.60
N THR A 646 44.79 -9.83 7.61
CA THR A 646 43.96 -10.36 6.51
C THR A 646 43.13 -11.58 6.93
N SER A 647 43.24 -12.03 8.20
CA SER A 647 42.42 -13.12 8.74
C SER A 647 40.99 -12.69 9.10
N LYS A 648 40.76 -11.38 9.27
CA LYS A 648 39.43 -10.75 9.36
C LYS A 648 39.06 -10.23 7.98
N SER A 649 37.81 -10.47 7.56
CA SER A 649 37.24 -10.14 6.24
C SER A 649 37.87 -8.90 5.59
N SER A 650 38.91 -9.11 4.77
CA SER A 650 39.67 -8.03 4.09
C SER A 650 38.78 -7.16 3.20
N THR A 651 37.57 -7.63 2.92
CA THR A 651 36.57 -7.09 2.00
C THR A 651 35.78 -5.93 2.61
N ASP A 652 35.74 -5.80 3.94
CA ASP A 652 35.07 -4.67 4.62
C ASP A 652 35.80 -3.33 4.39
N TYR A 653 37.07 -3.41 3.97
CA TYR A 653 37.99 -2.29 3.83
C TYR A 653 38.43 -2.05 2.37
N LEU A 654 37.58 -2.38 1.39
CA LEU A 654 37.89 -2.16 -0.03
C LEU A 654 38.21 -0.68 -0.32
N ARG A 655 39.38 -0.44 -0.91
CA ARG A 655 39.82 0.90 -1.31
C ARG A 655 39.04 1.39 -2.54
N PRO A 656 38.59 2.66 -2.60
CA PRO A 656 37.93 3.19 -3.79
C PRO A 656 38.90 3.18 -4.99
N VAL A 657 38.37 2.82 -6.16
CA VAL A 657 39.12 2.86 -7.42
C VAL A 657 39.08 4.29 -7.92
N ASN A 658 40.15 5.05 -7.66
CA ASN A 658 40.25 6.45 -8.11
C ASN A 658 41.35 6.67 -9.15
N TRP A 659 42.33 5.77 -9.18
CA TRP A 659 43.56 5.90 -9.94
C TRP A 659 43.83 4.63 -10.71
N ILE A 660 43.80 4.73 -12.03
CA ILE A 660 44.03 3.60 -12.93
C ILE A 660 45.21 3.94 -13.84
N LEU A 661 46.23 3.08 -13.87
CA LEU A 661 47.35 3.19 -14.79
C LEU A 661 47.06 2.33 -16.03
N SER A 662 47.09 2.93 -17.21
CA SER A 662 47.05 2.18 -18.48
C SER A 662 48.45 1.99 -19.05
N VAL A 663 48.71 0.80 -19.58
CA VAL A 663 49.96 0.46 -20.27
C VAL A 663 49.63 0.22 -21.74
N ALA A 664 49.82 1.25 -22.57
CA ALA A 664 49.32 1.26 -23.95
C ALA A 664 49.87 0.10 -24.80
N SER A 665 51.13 -0.30 -24.60
CA SER A 665 51.75 -1.41 -25.34
C SER A 665 51.20 -2.79 -25.00
N GLN A 666 50.53 -2.94 -23.85
CA GLN A 666 50.09 -4.24 -23.33
C GLN A 666 48.57 -4.33 -23.12
N ARG A 667 47.84 -3.22 -23.34
CA ARG A 667 46.38 -3.10 -23.07
C ARG A 667 46.01 -3.52 -21.64
N LEU A 668 46.84 -3.16 -20.67
CA LEU A 668 46.64 -3.47 -19.26
C LEU A 668 46.13 -2.26 -18.49
N LEU A 669 45.26 -2.52 -17.51
CA LEU A 669 44.81 -1.55 -16.51
C LEU A 669 45.24 -2.01 -15.13
N VAL A 670 45.91 -1.13 -14.38
CA VAL A 670 46.37 -1.40 -13.02
C VAL A 670 45.76 -0.37 -12.07
N ALA A 671 45.02 -0.81 -11.05
CA ALA A 671 44.57 0.06 -9.97
C ALA A 671 45.70 0.30 -8.94
N LEU A 672 45.96 1.56 -8.59
CA LEU A 672 47.02 1.95 -7.65
C LEU A 672 46.45 2.62 -6.40
N SER A 673 47.20 2.55 -5.30
CA SER A 673 46.88 3.29 -4.10
C SER A 673 47.15 4.79 -4.24
N PRO A 674 46.44 5.65 -3.49
CA PRO A 674 46.77 7.07 -3.40
C PRO A 674 48.23 7.31 -2.96
N PHE A 675 48.76 6.45 -2.08
CA PHE A 675 50.16 6.53 -1.64
C PHE A 675 51.14 6.27 -2.80
N GLU A 676 50.96 5.16 -3.52
CA GLU A 676 51.82 4.82 -4.67
C GLU A 676 51.75 5.90 -5.74
N VAL A 677 50.55 6.40 -6.03
CA VAL A 677 50.36 7.49 -7.00
C VAL A 677 51.13 8.73 -6.58
N ASN A 678 51.03 9.16 -5.32
CA ASN A 678 51.74 10.32 -4.80
C ASN A 678 53.26 10.20 -5.01
N GLU A 679 53.84 9.04 -4.69
CA GLU A 679 55.28 8.78 -4.85
C GLU A 679 55.72 8.63 -6.32
N LEU A 680 54.81 8.17 -7.19
CA LEU A 680 55.11 7.90 -8.58
C LEU A 680 54.85 9.08 -9.52
N ILE A 681 54.07 10.10 -9.12
CA ILE A 681 53.74 11.26 -9.97
C ILE A 681 54.94 11.83 -10.75
N PRO A 682 56.12 12.09 -10.13
CA PRO A 682 57.27 12.62 -10.86
C PRO A 682 57.75 11.71 -11.99
N ARG A 683 57.71 10.39 -11.77
CA ARG A 683 58.12 9.37 -12.76
C ARG A 683 57.05 9.14 -13.82
N ILE A 684 55.77 9.15 -13.41
CA ILE A 684 54.62 9.06 -14.31
C ILE A 684 54.67 10.20 -15.33
N ASN A 685 54.89 11.44 -14.88
CA ASN A 685 54.99 12.61 -15.75
C ASN A 685 56.10 12.52 -16.81
N GLN A 686 57.16 11.76 -16.54
CA GLN A 686 58.31 11.59 -17.44
C GLN A 686 58.17 10.35 -18.33
N SER A 687 57.23 9.44 -18.03
CA SER A 687 57.07 8.20 -18.75
C SER A 687 56.43 8.42 -20.13
N ARG A 688 56.84 7.62 -21.11
CA ARG A 688 56.22 7.56 -22.44
C ARG A 688 55.43 6.27 -22.66
N HIS A 689 55.38 5.41 -21.66
CA HIS A 689 54.85 4.05 -21.78
C HIS A 689 53.51 3.85 -21.07
N ILE A 690 53.23 4.70 -20.08
CA ILE A 690 52.04 4.58 -19.24
C ILE A 690 51.28 5.90 -19.18
N HIS A 691 50.00 5.81 -18.83
CA HIS A 691 49.17 6.96 -18.51
C HIS A 691 48.39 6.70 -17.23
N LEU A 692 48.42 7.64 -16.30
CA LEU A 692 47.59 7.61 -15.10
C LEU A 692 46.27 8.32 -15.39
N HIS A 693 45.16 7.67 -15.07
CA HIS A 693 43.81 8.14 -15.28
C HIS A 693 43.12 8.39 -13.94
N ILE A 694 42.44 9.54 -13.83
CA ILE A 694 41.47 9.79 -12.76
C ILE A 694 40.17 9.10 -13.13
N TYR A 695 39.64 8.33 -12.20
CA TYR A 695 38.42 7.56 -12.37
C TYR A 695 37.51 7.71 -11.14
N SER A 696 36.21 7.60 -11.36
CA SER A 696 35.22 7.44 -10.30
C SER A 696 34.00 6.71 -10.86
N PRO A 697 33.41 5.74 -10.14
CA PRO A 697 32.21 5.05 -10.59
C PRO A 697 31.01 6.00 -10.62
N ARG A 698 30.12 5.84 -11.61
CA ARG A 698 28.87 6.63 -11.71
C ARG A 698 27.82 6.11 -10.72
N VAL A 699 27.67 6.79 -9.59
CA VAL A 699 26.78 6.36 -8.49
C VAL A 699 25.46 7.14 -8.39
N THR A 700 25.29 8.21 -9.16
CA THR A 700 24.03 8.96 -9.33
C THR A 700 23.71 9.15 -10.81
N LYS A 701 22.43 9.32 -11.17
CA LYS A 701 22.02 9.45 -12.57
C LYS A 701 22.60 10.72 -13.21
N VAL A 702 22.74 11.81 -12.44
CA VAL A 702 23.25 13.12 -12.93
C VAL A 702 24.78 13.20 -13.05
N MET A 703 25.53 12.25 -12.48
CA MET A 703 26.99 12.28 -12.51
C MET A 703 27.53 12.05 -13.93
N LYS A 704 28.54 12.83 -14.34
CA LYS A 704 29.27 12.61 -15.61
C LYS A 704 30.00 11.27 -15.56
N THR A 705 30.06 10.59 -16.70
CA THR A 705 30.78 9.31 -16.82
C THR A 705 32.30 9.52 -16.89
N PHE A 706 33.06 8.62 -16.25
CA PHE A 706 34.53 8.55 -16.28
C PHE A 706 35.02 7.27 -17.01
N GLU A 707 34.09 6.53 -17.62
CA GLU A 707 34.34 5.20 -18.19
C GLU A 707 35.26 5.22 -19.40
N ASP A 708 35.34 6.34 -20.11
CA ASP A 708 36.26 6.49 -21.25
C ASP A 708 37.72 6.69 -20.83
N LEU A 709 37.97 6.86 -19.52
CA LEU A 709 39.26 7.17 -18.91
C LEU A 709 39.91 8.43 -19.51
N LYS A 710 39.16 9.37 -20.08
CA LYS A 710 39.70 10.59 -20.70
C LYS A 710 39.49 11.86 -19.87
N PHE A 711 38.77 11.77 -18.74
CA PHE A 711 38.44 12.93 -17.91
C PHE A 711 39.67 13.74 -17.51
N PHE A 712 40.67 13.07 -16.92
CA PHE A 712 41.96 13.67 -16.62
C PHE A 712 43.04 12.59 -16.67
N CYS A 713 44.09 12.83 -17.46
CA CYS A 713 45.17 11.88 -17.68
C CYS A 713 46.54 12.55 -17.54
N MET A 714 47.49 11.85 -16.93
CA MET A 714 48.88 12.29 -16.85
C MET A 714 49.86 11.15 -17.12
N PRO A 715 50.81 11.30 -18.08
CA PRO A 715 50.90 12.40 -19.06
C PRO A 715 49.69 12.44 -20.01
N PRO A 716 49.45 13.55 -20.75
CA PRO A 716 48.35 13.66 -21.71
C PRO A 716 48.34 12.52 -22.73
N LEU A 717 47.16 12.03 -23.07
CA LEU A 717 46.99 10.93 -24.01
C LEU A 717 47.39 11.36 -25.43
N PRO A 718 48.17 10.55 -26.17
CA PRO A 718 48.44 10.82 -27.57
C PRO A 718 47.16 10.63 -28.42
N SER A 719 47.09 11.27 -29.59
CA SER A 719 45.96 11.14 -30.51
C SER A 719 45.74 9.71 -31.01
N SER A 720 46.79 8.87 -30.99
CA SER A 720 46.73 7.46 -31.35
C SER A 720 46.28 6.54 -30.21
N TRP A 721 46.00 7.06 -29.02
CA TRP A 721 45.58 6.23 -27.89
C TRP A 721 44.18 5.67 -28.12
N THR A 722 44.05 4.35 -27.93
CA THR A 722 42.77 3.65 -27.99
C THR A 722 42.27 3.34 -26.58
N PRO A 723 40.99 3.56 -26.29
CA PRO A 723 40.42 3.19 -25.01
C PRO A 723 40.50 1.67 -24.78
N PRO A 724 40.42 1.22 -23.51
CA PRO A 724 40.27 -0.19 -23.18
C PRO A 724 39.07 -0.82 -23.88
N SER A 725 39.05 -2.16 -23.95
CA SER A 725 37.87 -2.83 -24.51
C SER A 725 36.63 -2.51 -23.67
N LEU A 726 35.45 -2.62 -24.29
CA LEU A 726 34.19 -2.40 -23.57
C LEU A 726 34.04 -3.39 -22.40
N THR A 727 34.50 -4.63 -22.58
CA THR A 727 34.55 -5.66 -21.51
C THR A 727 35.38 -5.19 -20.33
N ASP A 728 36.61 -4.71 -20.57
CA ASP A 728 37.51 -4.25 -19.50
C ASP A 728 36.90 -3.06 -18.75
N THR A 729 36.33 -2.12 -19.50
CA THR A 729 35.70 -0.92 -18.95
C THR A 729 34.53 -1.28 -18.05
N LEU A 730 33.62 -2.14 -18.52
CA LEU A 730 32.46 -2.59 -17.74
C LEU A 730 32.88 -3.38 -16.50
N GLN A 731 33.89 -4.24 -16.59
CA GLN A 731 34.38 -4.98 -15.43
C GLN A 731 35.07 -4.08 -14.39
N VAL A 732 35.82 -3.06 -14.82
CA VAL A 732 36.31 -2.01 -13.90
C VAL A 732 35.14 -1.30 -13.21
N ASN A 733 34.09 -0.96 -13.97
CA ASN A 733 32.89 -0.31 -13.41
C ASN A 733 32.18 -1.19 -12.38
N LEU A 734 32.04 -2.50 -12.65
CA LEU A 734 31.50 -3.47 -11.69
C LEU A 734 32.34 -3.49 -10.42
N TRP A 735 33.66 -3.67 -10.54
CA TRP A 735 34.57 -3.70 -9.39
C TRP A 735 34.54 -2.41 -8.56
N ALA A 736 34.44 -1.26 -9.22
CA ALA A 736 34.37 0.03 -8.56
C ALA A 736 33.03 0.31 -7.87
N GLY A 737 31.98 -0.47 -8.14
CA GLY A 737 30.65 -0.30 -7.58
C GLY A 737 29.82 0.78 -8.29
N GLN A 738 29.95 0.87 -9.62
CA GLN A 738 29.10 1.74 -10.44
C GLN A 738 27.63 1.32 -10.33
N LEU A 739 26.71 2.28 -10.31
CA LEU A 739 25.27 2.03 -10.18
C LEU A 739 24.47 2.38 -11.44
N TYR A 740 24.95 3.35 -12.23
CA TYR A 740 24.30 3.80 -13.45
C TYR A 740 25.18 3.55 -14.65
N LEU A 741 24.62 2.86 -15.64
CA LEU A 741 25.27 2.61 -16.93
C LEU A 741 25.11 3.81 -17.87
N LYS A 742 26.07 3.98 -18.79
CA LYS A 742 26.11 5.10 -19.73
C LYS A 742 24.90 5.16 -20.66
N ASP A 743 24.57 4.04 -21.30
CA ASP A 743 23.53 3.91 -22.31
C ASP A 743 22.99 2.47 -22.38
N PHE A 744 21.92 2.27 -23.16
CA PHE A 744 21.29 0.96 -23.33
C PHE A 744 22.23 -0.07 -23.99
N GLY A 745 23.14 0.37 -24.84
CA GLY A 745 24.15 -0.48 -25.47
C GLY A 745 25.13 -1.07 -24.45
N ALA A 746 25.60 -0.24 -23.50
CA ALA A 746 26.44 -0.70 -22.38
C ALA A 746 25.72 -1.73 -21.50
N TYR A 747 24.41 -1.54 -21.25
CA TYR A 747 23.58 -2.54 -20.56
C TYR A 747 23.46 -3.84 -21.35
N SER A 748 23.14 -3.75 -22.63
CA SER A 748 22.98 -4.92 -23.49
C SER A 748 24.25 -5.75 -23.57
N TYR A 749 25.42 -5.10 -23.66
CA TYR A 749 26.71 -5.77 -23.68
C TYR A 749 27.12 -6.31 -22.30
N LEU A 750 26.79 -5.60 -21.21
CA LEU A 750 26.99 -6.08 -19.84
C LEU A 750 26.25 -7.41 -19.60
N CYS A 751 24.99 -7.50 -20.03
CA CYS A 751 24.23 -8.75 -19.93
C CYS A 751 24.87 -9.88 -20.74
N LEU A 752 25.45 -9.59 -21.92
CA LEU A 752 26.16 -10.60 -22.70
C LEU A 752 27.37 -11.14 -21.93
N ILE A 753 28.24 -10.28 -21.39
CA ILE A 753 29.46 -10.73 -20.70
C ILE A 753 29.17 -11.41 -19.36
N LEU A 754 28.06 -11.08 -18.70
CA LEU A 754 27.60 -11.72 -17.46
C LEU A 754 26.73 -12.96 -17.69
N GLY A 755 26.32 -13.22 -18.95
CA GLY A 755 25.44 -14.34 -19.28
C GLY A 755 24.02 -14.16 -18.74
N LEU A 756 23.52 -12.93 -18.68
CA LEU A 756 22.19 -12.60 -18.18
C LEU A 756 21.19 -12.45 -19.32
N MET A 757 19.95 -12.85 -19.07
CA MET A 757 18.85 -12.70 -20.02
C MET A 757 18.53 -11.23 -20.33
N ARG A 758 18.00 -11.00 -21.52
CA ARG A 758 17.51 -9.74 -22.07
C ARG A 758 16.16 -9.97 -22.76
N ASP A 759 15.47 -8.89 -23.14
CA ASP A 759 14.19 -8.94 -23.85
C ASP A 759 14.22 -9.76 -25.16
N ASP A 760 15.36 -9.80 -25.84
CA ASP A 760 15.57 -10.53 -27.09
C ASP A 760 16.15 -11.95 -26.89
N THR A 761 16.32 -12.39 -25.65
CA THR A 761 16.92 -13.69 -25.34
C THR A 761 15.94 -14.82 -25.58
N THR A 762 16.30 -15.72 -26.50
CA THR A 762 15.57 -16.98 -26.74
C THR A 762 16.32 -18.14 -26.10
N GLY A 763 15.69 -18.90 -25.20
CA GLY A 763 16.32 -20.07 -24.59
C GLY A 763 15.76 -20.42 -23.22
N SER A 764 16.53 -21.21 -22.46
CA SER A 764 16.27 -21.51 -21.06
C SER A 764 17.29 -20.79 -20.19
N TRP A 765 16.85 -20.29 -19.04
CA TRP A 765 17.67 -19.61 -18.05
C TRP A 765 17.27 -20.05 -16.63
N GLU A 766 18.13 -19.79 -15.66
CA GLU A 766 17.90 -20.06 -14.25
C GLU A 766 16.94 -19.01 -13.62
N SER A 767 16.43 -19.25 -12.42
CA SER A 767 15.50 -18.34 -11.72
C SER A 767 16.07 -16.94 -11.48
N ASP A 768 17.38 -16.78 -11.48
CA ASP A 768 18.08 -15.50 -11.35
C ASP A 768 18.40 -14.85 -12.72
N GLY A 769 17.87 -15.38 -13.82
CA GLY A 769 18.06 -14.88 -15.17
C GLY A 769 19.40 -15.25 -15.82
N PHE A 770 20.24 -16.06 -15.17
CA PHE A 770 21.51 -16.52 -15.73
C PHE A 770 21.32 -17.63 -16.78
N ILE A 771 22.10 -17.56 -17.87
CA ILE A 771 22.08 -18.50 -18.98
C ILE A 771 23.31 -19.40 -18.89
N LYS A 772 23.08 -20.69 -18.58
CA LYS A 772 24.13 -21.72 -18.54
C LYS A 772 24.84 -21.84 -19.89
N PRO A 773 26.15 -22.18 -19.91
CA PRO A 773 26.94 -22.29 -21.14
C PRO A 773 26.27 -23.10 -22.26
N ALA A 774 25.60 -24.20 -21.92
CA ALA A 774 24.91 -25.08 -22.86
C ALA A 774 23.74 -24.41 -23.63
N TYR A 775 23.18 -23.32 -23.11
CA TYR A 775 22.02 -22.63 -23.70
C TYR A 775 22.38 -21.29 -24.35
N ARG A 776 23.66 -20.88 -24.31
CA ARG A 776 24.12 -19.62 -24.90
C ARG A 776 24.11 -19.69 -26.43
N ARG A 777 23.71 -18.60 -27.08
CA ARG A 777 23.65 -18.47 -28.54
C ARG A 777 24.24 -17.14 -28.99
N GLY A 778 24.64 -17.08 -30.27
CA GLY A 778 25.13 -15.84 -30.89
C GLY A 778 26.34 -15.25 -30.17
N GLU A 779 26.35 -13.93 -30.00
CA GLU A 779 27.45 -13.18 -29.38
C GLU A 779 27.74 -13.61 -27.94
N MET A 780 26.72 -13.99 -27.16
CA MET A 780 26.90 -14.40 -25.77
C MET A 780 27.80 -15.64 -25.63
N ALA A 781 27.69 -16.59 -26.57
CA ALA A 781 28.53 -17.79 -26.59
C ALA A 781 30.02 -17.48 -26.87
N LEU A 782 30.31 -16.30 -27.42
CA LEU A 782 31.67 -15.87 -27.75
C LEU A 782 32.30 -15.02 -26.64
N VAL A 783 31.50 -14.26 -25.89
CA VAL A 783 32.01 -13.25 -24.94
C VAL A 783 31.81 -13.61 -23.46
N CYS A 784 30.90 -14.54 -23.14
CA CYS A 784 30.63 -14.95 -21.76
C CYS A 784 31.43 -16.20 -21.38
N ASN A 785 32.43 -16.02 -20.51
CA ASN A 785 33.30 -17.11 -20.04
C ASN A 785 32.85 -17.71 -18.69
N LEU A 786 31.76 -17.20 -18.09
CA LEU A 786 31.31 -17.63 -16.77
C LEU A 786 30.62 -19.01 -16.86
N SER A 787 30.96 -19.94 -15.98
CA SER A 787 30.26 -21.24 -15.86
C SER A 787 29.02 -21.18 -14.98
N GLU A 788 29.03 -20.29 -13.98
CA GLU A 788 28.01 -20.11 -12.95
C GLU A 788 27.58 -18.64 -12.84
N SER A 789 26.45 -18.39 -12.19
CA SER A 789 25.87 -17.04 -12.07
C SER A 789 26.78 -16.11 -11.28
N PRO A 790 27.15 -14.93 -11.81
CA PRO A 790 27.95 -13.94 -11.09
C PRO A 790 27.09 -13.08 -10.13
N LEU A 791 25.76 -13.24 -10.12
CA LEU A 791 24.86 -12.35 -9.38
C LEU A 791 25.07 -12.37 -7.86
N PRO A 792 25.22 -13.53 -7.18
CA PRO A 792 25.52 -13.55 -5.75
C PRO A 792 26.80 -12.76 -5.42
N PHE A 793 27.86 -13.02 -6.18
CA PHE A 793 29.14 -12.32 -6.08
C PHE A 793 28.98 -10.80 -6.27
N LEU A 794 28.27 -10.38 -7.31
CA LEU A 794 28.09 -8.96 -7.61
C LEU A 794 27.18 -8.25 -6.59
N LYS A 795 26.16 -8.93 -6.05
CA LYS A 795 25.33 -8.40 -4.95
C LYS A 795 26.18 -8.12 -3.72
N GLU A 796 27.05 -9.04 -3.34
CA GLU A 796 27.95 -8.86 -2.20
C GLU A 796 28.97 -7.74 -2.46
N LEU A 797 29.62 -7.73 -3.62
CA LEU A 797 30.55 -6.66 -4.01
C LEU A 797 29.89 -5.28 -3.96
N VAL A 798 28.69 -5.12 -4.54
CA VAL A 798 27.97 -3.85 -4.49
C VAL A 798 27.57 -3.54 -3.05
N GLY A 799 27.11 -4.52 -2.27
CA GLY A 799 26.86 -4.37 -0.83
C GLY A 799 28.06 -3.80 -0.07
N LEU A 800 29.25 -4.38 -0.27
CA LEU A 800 30.51 -3.91 0.32
C LEU A 800 30.88 -2.49 -0.14
N ARG A 801 30.74 -2.21 -1.44
CA ARG A 801 30.99 -0.87 -2.00
C ARG A 801 30.01 0.18 -1.48
N ARG A 802 28.78 -0.23 -1.16
CA ARG A 802 27.69 0.64 -0.67
C ARG A 802 27.60 0.73 0.83
N LYS A 803 28.25 -0.16 1.58
CA LYS A 803 28.31 -0.11 3.06
C LYS A 803 26.92 0.03 3.69
N GLY A 804 25.94 -0.68 3.13
CA GLY A 804 24.54 -0.65 3.60
C GLY A 804 23.62 0.37 2.93
N MET A 805 24.13 1.25 2.05
CA MET A 805 23.29 2.17 1.26
C MET A 805 22.40 1.41 0.27
N ASN A 806 21.12 1.78 0.20
CA ASN A 806 20.18 1.22 -0.78
C ASN A 806 20.60 1.62 -2.20
N TYR A 807 20.53 0.66 -3.12
CA TYR A 807 20.84 0.84 -4.54
C TYR A 807 19.80 0.19 -5.47
N LEU A 808 18.69 -0.35 -4.93
CA LEU A 808 17.73 -1.17 -5.66
C LEU A 808 17.08 -0.45 -6.87
N SER A 809 16.84 0.86 -6.77
CA SER A 809 16.25 1.68 -7.82
C SER A 809 17.19 2.02 -8.98
N THR A 810 18.51 1.79 -8.82
CA THR A 810 19.53 2.11 -9.83
C THR A 810 19.56 1.09 -10.97
N HIS A 811 20.28 1.38 -12.07
CA HIS A 811 20.42 0.42 -13.17
C HIS A 811 21.03 -0.90 -12.69
N MET A 812 22.12 -0.84 -11.91
CA MET A 812 22.72 -2.05 -11.34
C MET A 812 21.84 -2.69 -10.26
N GLY A 813 21.10 -1.91 -9.48
CA GLY A 813 20.11 -2.47 -8.54
C GLY A 813 19.06 -3.32 -9.23
N LYS A 814 18.52 -2.82 -10.35
CA LYS A 814 17.61 -3.57 -11.22
C LYS A 814 18.30 -4.79 -11.79
N ILE A 815 19.44 -4.66 -12.47
CA ILE A 815 20.18 -5.80 -13.07
C ILE A 815 20.50 -6.90 -12.06
N LEU A 816 20.98 -6.54 -10.86
CA LEU A 816 21.35 -7.51 -9.83
C LEU A 816 20.13 -8.19 -9.19
N ASN A 817 18.98 -7.53 -9.19
CA ASN A 817 17.70 -8.14 -8.83
C ASN A 817 16.91 -8.57 -10.06
N VAL A 818 17.63 -8.80 -11.16
CA VAL A 818 17.13 -9.42 -12.39
C VAL A 818 16.01 -8.62 -13.07
N GLY A 819 15.92 -7.33 -12.79
CA GLY A 819 15.08 -6.38 -13.51
C GLY A 819 15.65 -6.05 -14.90
N LEU A 820 14.79 -6.11 -15.92
CA LEU A 820 15.14 -5.72 -17.28
C LEU A 820 15.04 -4.20 -17.43
N LEU A 821 16.04 -3.60 -18.07
CA LEU A 821 16.04 -2.19 -18.44
C LEU A 821 15.58 -2.06 -19.89
N THR A 822 14.73 -1.06 -20.18
CA THR A 822 14.35 -0.64 -21.53
C THR A 822 15.18 0.57 -21.95
N GLU A 823 15.13 0.96 -23.23
CA GLU A 823 15.82 2.19 -23.70
C GLU A 823 15.35 3.43 -22.93
N GLU A 824 14.08 3.49 -22.53
CA GLU A 824 13.51 4.59 -21.74
C GLU A 824 14.22 4.81 -20.40
N ALA A 825 14.75 3.75 -19.78
CA ALA A 825 15.49 3.85 -18.52
C ALA A 825 16.74 4.74 -18.65
N PHE A 826 17.27 4.90 -19.86
CA PHE A 826 18.48 5.67 -20.16
C PHE A 826 18.21 7.09 -20.63
N ASN A 827 16.95 7.46 -20.84
CA ASN A 827 16.59 8.83 -21.17
C ASN A 827 16.83 9.72 -19.94
N ILE A 828 17.60 10.78 -20.14
CA ILE A 828 17.78 11.86 -19.16
C ILE A 828 16.68 12.88 -19.47
N SER A 829 15.62 12.92 -18.65
CA SER A 829 14.55 13.93 -18.72
C SER A 829 14.92 15.23 -18.03
#